data_AF-A0A319BKL3-F1
#
_entry.id   AF-A0A319BKL3-F1
#
_cell.length_a   1.000
_cell.length_b   1.000
_cell.length_c   1.000
_cell.angle_alpha   90.00
_cell.angle_beta   90.00
_cell.angle_gamma   90.00
#
_symmetry.space_group_name_H-M   'P 1'
#
loop_
_entity.id
_entity.type
_entity.pdbx_description
1 polymer ?
#
loop_
_entity_poly.entity_id
_entity_poly.type
_entity_poly.pdbx_seq_one_letter_code
_entity_poly.pdbx_strand_id
1 'polypeptide(L)'
;MRCHRLLSGVLALLPLSVAQSCWRNTTCSGPTDSAFSGPWEENIFAPSSRTLNPEKLFLITQPDKTEDYTPFALHGNGSLVVYDFGKEVGGIVSVNFSSTGSGALGVAFTEAKNYIGEWSDSSNGGFKGPDGALYGNFTEAGSHYYVMPDKSLRGGFRYLTLFLITSDNSTIHIEDVSLEIGFQPTWSNLKAYQGYFHSNDDLLNKIWYTGAYTLQTNEVPTDTGRQIPAMAEGWANNCTLGPGDTIIVDGAKRDRAVWPGDMGIAVPSAFVSLGDLDSVKNALQVMYDTQDNSTGAFDESGPPLSQKDSDTYHMWTMVGTYNYMLYTNDSDFLEQNWEGYQKAMDYIYGKLATWAGDSGDLSSTWTSRAEKLRQAINEYCWDESYGAFKDNATDTTLHPQDANSMALLFGVVDADRAASISERLTDNWTPIGAVAPELPENISPFISSFEIQGHLTVGQPQRALELIRRSWGWYYNNANGTQSTVIEGYLQNGTFGYRGNRGYYYDTAYVSHSHGWSSGPTSALTNYIVGITVTSPLGATWRIAPQFVDLQSAEGGFTTSLGKFQAGWSKTDKGYTLDFTVPHGTQGNLTLPFVGTAKPSIKIDGTEITRGVQYANATATVTVSGGGTIVTFNPPQFLPYAILAQPSNQGSSNHVSLIIRSAHFHRIPILQTLHPSPTQPIQPTQHTQTNKMPPIPPSLRAARAQWRTCTQHLHASTNPPKTRLYSTTRTLRSSTSTSNTTASNPLRSAARAPRSREQDLARSKRSMYISATGMIVCAVGMYGVIKADVFGLEQVTPTSSTTTDGVEIENTTTNGSTKLDGPSTGFPTKPTLTHIQSASGNPDQVKTGTSSIPHFPAVIHLPKWLESEETPASATDLSAESNGKEGDGEEYHLLGLGIRTVSFLNFQVYVVGLYVAKDDLAELQSRLVRTAVHPPGEGTESVIDNEVGATAATSLVSMEREKLRELLLDAEKGEQAWDVLLKKDGLRTAFRVVPTRNTDFLHLRDGWVRGVTGRAQRYNKVEGGGKGEFEGEEFGQAMGEFKGLFGGGQRKSVPKGQVLVLARGKKGQLDVLVQGGGEGKDALPDRYLGRVKDERVSRLVWLNYLAGKNVSSEGARRSVVDGIMGVVERPVGTV
;
A
#
# COMPACT_ATOMS: atom_id res chain seq x y z
N MET A 1 26.35 73.88 17.70
CA MET A 1 27.25 74.27 16.58
C MET A 1 26.92 73.43 15.35
N ARG A 2 27.51 73.73 14.18
CA ARG A 2 27.18 73.06 12.89
C ARG A 2 28.00 71.77 12.69
N CYS A 3 27.39 70.75 12.10
CA CYS A 3 28.07 69.73 11.29
C CYS A 3 27.21 69.45 10.05
N HIS A 4 27.80 69.52 8.86
CA HIS A 4 27.08 69.38 7.59
C HIS A 4 28.07 69.15 6.44
N ARG A 5 27.73 68.25 5.50
CA ARG A 5 28.51 67.85 4.30
C ARG A 5 29.75 66.98 4.63
N LEU A 6 30.20 66.07 3.73
CA LEU A 6 29.88 65.86 2.31
C LEU A 6 29.54 64.40 1.96
N LEU A 7 28.87 64.19 0.82
CA LEU A 7 28.59 62.88 0.22
C LEU A 7 29.76 62.40 -0.67
N SER A 8 29.85 61.09 -0.90
CA SER A 8 30.09 60.47 -2.23
C SER A 8 29.79 58.97 -2.20
N GLY A 9 29.33 58.39 -3.31
CA GLY A 9 29.46 56.94 -3.55
C GLY A 9 28.25 56.02 -3.29
N VAL A 10 27.01 56.44 -3.58
CA VAL A 10 25.92 55.45 -3.77
C VAL A 10 26.09 54.80 -5.14
N LEU A 11 26.80 53.67 -5.19
CA LEU A 11 26.57 52.68 -6.25
C LEU A 11 25.29 51.94 -5.88
N ALA A 12 24.22 52.18 -6.63
CA ALA A 12 23.07 51.31 -6.60
C ALA A 12 23.48 49.99 -7.27
N LEU A 13 23.88 49.00 -6.46
CA LEU A 13 23.87 47.60 -6.86
C LEU A 13 22.40 47.21 -7.10
N LEU A 14 21.93 47.45 -8.32
CA LEU A 14 20.80 46.71 -8.85
C LEU A 14 21.13 45.22 -8.65
N PRO A 15 20.24 44.42 -8.04
CA PRO A 15 20.44 42.98 -8.05
C PRO A 15 20.52 42.55 -9.51
N LEU A 16 21.63 41.92 -9.89
CA LEU A 16 21.71 41.22 -11.16
C LEU A 16 20.69 40.09 -11.09
N SER A 17 19.51 40.34 -11.65
CA SER A 17 18.47 39.33 -11.81
C SER A 17 19.04 38.27 -12.74
N VAL A 18 19.61 37.21 -12.15
CA VAL A 18 19.96 35.98 -12.87
C VAL A 18 18.70 35.57 -13.61
N ALA A 19 18.77 35.52 -14.94
CA ALA A 19 17.60 35.28 -15.75
C ALA A 19 16.99 33.94 -15.35
N GLN A 20 15.77 33.97 -14.82
CA GLN A 20 15.08 32.79 -14.30
C GLN A 20 15.01 31.73 -15.41
N SER A 21 15.69 30.61 -15.18
CA SER A 21 15.91 29.55 -16.15
C SER A 21 15.26 28.25 -15.68
N CYS A 22 14.83 27.46 -16.65
CA CYS A 22 14.38 26.09 -16.44
C CYS A 22 15.58 25.17 -16.15
N TRP A 23 15.35 23.90 -15.80
CA TRP A 23 16.44 23.03 -15.36
C TRP A 23 17.33 22.59 -16.53
N ARG A 24 18.50 23.24 -16.63
CA ARG A 24 19.58 22.93 -17.58
C ARG A 24 19.15 22.98 -19.05
N ASN A 25 18.72 21.85 -19.60
CA ASN A 25 18.35 21.68 -21.01
C ASN A 25 16.84 21.54 -21.23
N THR A 26 16.02 21.45 -20.17
CA THR A 26 14.56 21.28 -20.31
C THR A 26 13.89 22.54 -20.84
N THR A 27 12.83 22.35 -21.63
CA THR A 27 12.03 23.41 -22.23
C THR A 27 11.29 24.20 -21.15
N CYS A 28 11.29 25.52 -21.26
CA CYS A 28 10.41 26.36 -20.44
C CYS A 28 8.98 26.35 -20.99
N SER A 29 8.14 25.47 -20.45
CA SER A 29 6.67 25.47 -20.68
C SER A 29 5.88 26.03 -19.48
N GLY A 30 6.48 26.08 -18.28
CA GLY A 30 5.80 26.50 -17.06
C GLY A 30 5.46 27.99 -16.98
N PRO A 31 4.56 28.38 -16.06
CA PRO A 31 4.15 29.77 -15.85
C PRO A 31 5.31 30.67 -15.39
N THR A 32 5.26 31.93 -15.81
CA THR A 32 6.22 32.98 -15.40
C THR A 32 5.81 33.71 -14.13
N ASP A 33 4.51 33.76 -13.83
CA ASP A 33 3.91 34.61 -12.80
C ASP A 33 2.80 33.87 -12.04
N SER A 34 2.64 34.18 -10.74
CA SER A 34 1.54 33.68 -9.91
C SER A 34 0.19 34.05 -10.52
N ALA A 35 -0.77 33.12 -10.58
CA ALA A 35 -2.12 33.45 -11.04
C ALA A 35 -2.86 34.40 -10.08
N PHE A 36 -2.54 34.37 -8.79
CA PHE A 36 -3.23 35.11 -7.75
C PHE A 36 -2.22 35.78 -6.80
N SER A 37 -2.09 37.10 -6.88
CA SER A 37 -1.25 37.88 -5.97
C SER A 37 -2.01 38.30 -4.71
N GLY A 38 -1.39 38.16 -3.55
CA GLY A 38 -2.03 38.44 -2.25
C GLY A 38 -1.16 38.03 -1.07
N PRO A 39 -1.63 38.20 0.19
CA PRO A 39 -0.84 37.91 1.38
C PRO A 39 -0.38 36.44 1.44
N TRP A 40 -1.18 35.52 0.92
CA TRP A 40 -0.90 34.09 0.85
C TRP A 40 0.42 33.72 0.15
N GLU A 41 0.98 34.57 -0.72
CA GLU A 41 2.27 34.33 -1.39
C GLU A 41 3.47 34.21 -0.42
N GLU A 42 3.31 34.67 0.83
CA GLU A 42 4.26 34.46 1.93
C GLU A 42 4.35 32.99 2.38
N ASN A 43 3.28 32.20 2.19
CA ASN A 43 3.21 30.79 2.57
C ASN A 43 3.76 29.85 1.49
N ILE A 44 4.06 30.35 0.29
CA ILE A 44 4.70 29.56 -0.78
C ILE A 44 6.16 29.29 -0.39
N PHE A 45 6.42 28.07 0.08
CA PHE A 45 7.75 27.55 0.45
C PHE A 45 8.75 27.53 -0.71
N ALA A 46 8.24 27.45 -1.95
CA ALA A 46 9.05 27.40 -3.16
C ALA A 46 10.06 28.56 -3.25
N PRO A 47 11.31 28.28 -3.63
CA PRO A 47 12.36 29.30 -3.71
C PRO A 47 12.13 30.26 -4.89
N SER A 48 12.65 31.49 -4.79
CA SER A 48 12.67 32.46 -5.89
C SER A 48 13.78 32.22 -6.92
N SER A 49 14.70 31.28 -6.64
CA SER A 49 15.90 30.96 -7.41
C SER A 49 16.07 29.44 -7.53
N ARG A 50 16.62 28.96 -8.66
CA ARG A 50 17.07 27.57 -8.78
C ARG A 50 18.36 27.28 -8.03
N THR A 51 19.20 28.28 -7.77
CA THR A 51 20.41 28.11 -6.94
C THR A 51 20.14 28.62 -5.53
N LEU A 52 20.37 27.77 -4.54
CA LEU A 52 20.20 28.07 -3.11
C LEU A 52 21.48 27.82 -2.33
N ASN A 53 21.66 28.59 -1.25
CA ASN A 53 22.56 28.23 -0.15
C ASN A 53 21.72 27.66 1.02
N PRO A 54 22.34 26.97 1.99
CA PRO A 54 21.70 26.68 3.27
C PRO A 54 21.23 27.96 3.97
N GLU A 55 20.22 27.85 4.83
CA GLU A 55 19.79 28.97 5.68
C GLU A 55 20.63 29.02 6.97
N LYS A 56 21.01 27.85 7.53
CA LYS A 56 21.70 27.71 8.82
C LYS A 56 22.73 26.58 8.82
N LEU A 57 23.57 26.56 9.85
CA LEU A 57 24.45 25.45 10.18
C LEU A 57 24.43 25.12 11.68
N PHE A 58 24.83 23.89 12.05
CA PHE A 58 25.05 23.47 13.44
C PHE A 58 26.03 22.29 13.52
N LEU A 59 26.57 22.06 14.72
CA LEU A 59 27.36 20.87 15.03
C LEU A 59 26.46 19.74 15.53
N ILE A 60 26.66 18.50 15.05
CA ILE A 60 25.88 17.33 15.48
C ILE A 60 25.96 17.05 16.99
N THR A 61 27.05 17.49 17.64
CA THR A 61 27.26 17.38 19.09
C THR A 61 26.50 18.44 19.90
N GLN A 62 25.95 19.46 19.24
CA GLN A 62 25.19 20.56 19.83
C GLN A 62 24.02 20.96 18.91
N PRO A 63 23.09 20.02 18.57
CA PRO A 63 22.14 20.19 17.47
C PRO A 63 21.05 21.24 17.72
N ASP A 64 20.96 21.76 18.95
CA ASP A 64 20.04 22.83 19.34
C ASP A 64 20.68 24.23 19.29
N LYS A 65 21.97 24.30 18.90
CA LYS A 65 22.69 25.55 18.63
C LYS A 65 22.87 25.74 17.13
N THR A 66 21.86 26.33 16.49
CA THR A 66 21.94 26.75 15.08
C THR A 66 22.56 28.13 14.97
N GLU A 67 23.50 28.28 14.06
CA GLU A 67 24.11 29.55 13.63
C GLU A 67 23.68 29.85 12.19
N ASP A 68 23.71 31.12 11.78
CA ASP A 68 23.36 31.51 10.40
C ASP A 68 24.42 30.99 9.41
N TYR A 69 24.01 30.69 8.17
CA TYR A 69 24.91 30.14 7.15
C TYR A 69 26.15 31.01 6.93
N THR A 70 27.32 30.41 7.18
CA THR A 70 28.65 31.04 7.12
C THR A 70 29.72 30.03 6.71
N PRO A 71 30.89 30.49 6.21
CA PRO A 71 32.07 29.64 5.98
C PRO A 71 32.51 28.91 7.24
N PHE A 72 32.86 27.62 7.14
CA PHE A 72 33.09 26.75 8.29
C PHE A 72 34.37 25.91 8.17
N ALA A 73 35.08 25.68 9.28
CA ALA A 73 36.33 24.93 9.31
C ALA A 73 36.17 23.53 9.95
N LEU A 74 36.54 22.49 9.18
CA LEU A 74 36.60 21.10 9.63
C LEU A 74 38.05 20.73 9.94
N HIS A 75 38.34 20.41 11.20
CA HIS A 75 39.69 20.15 11.70
C HIS A 75 39.90 18.66 12.04
N GLY A 76 40.73 17.97 11.25
CA GLY A 76 41.08 16.56 11.46
C GLY A 76 39.98 15.56 11.08
N ASN A 77 40.33 14.28 11.15
CA ASN A 77 39.47 13.17 10.73
C ASN A 77 38.20 13.03 11.60
N GLY A 78 37.04 12.87 10.96
CA GLY A 78 35.74 12.75 11.64
C GLY A 78 35.18 14.08 12.17
N SER A 79 35.78 15.22 11.79
CA SER A 79 35.16 16.53 12.04
C SER A 79 34.07 16.80 11.00
N LEU A 80 32.90 17.23 11.47
CA LEU A 80 31.71 17.42 10.62
C LEU A 80 30.84 18.61 11.05
N VAL A 81 30.08 19.13 10.09
CA VAL A 81 29.08 20.19 10.26
C VAL A 81 27.80 19.80 9.50
N VAL A 82 26.64 20.19 10.04
CA VAL A 82 25.34 19.96 9.42
C VAL A 82 24.75 21.30 8.97
N TYR A 83 24.41 21.40 7.70
CA TYR A 83 23.72 22.54 7.10
C TYR A 83 22.21 22.24 7.03
N ASP A 84 21.38 23.23 7.35
CA ASP A 84 19.91 23.17 7.28
C ASP A 84 19.42 24.17 6.22
N PHE A 85 18.70 23.69 5.21
CA PHE A 85 18.07 24.52 4.17
C PHE A 85 16.75 25.17 4.63
N GLY A 86 16.34 24.96 5.88
CA GLY A 86 15.11 25.48 6.49
C GLY A 86 13.83 24.77 6.03
N LYS A 87 13.87 24.17 4.83
CA LYS A 87 12.80 23.44 4.16
C LYS A 87 13.37 22.22 3.42
N GLU A 88 12.47 21.35 2.99
CA GLU A 88 12.76 20.24 2.08
C GLU A 88 13.22 20.76 0.70
N VAL A 89 14.29 20.21 0.14
CA VAL A 89 14.90 20.62 -1.13
C VAL A 89 15.43 19.41 -1.90
N GLY A 90 15.81 19.56 -3.18
CA GLY A 90 16.29 18.43 -3.98
C GLY A 90 16.99 18.84 -5.27
N GLY A 91 18.06 18.13 -5.62
CA GLY A 91 18.88 18.39 -6.82
C GLY A 91 20.37 18.09 -6.64
N ILE A 92 21.21 19.04 -7.09
CA ILE A 92 22.68 18.88 -7.22
C ILE A 92 23.43 19.90 -6.34
N VAL A 93 24.11 19.40 -5.32
CA VAL A 93 24.98 20.18 -4.41
C VAL A 93 26.38 20.37 -5.01
N SER A 94 26.89 21.58 -4.89
CA SER A 94 28.28 21.96 -5.12
C SER A 94 28.89 22.55 -3.83
N VAL A 95 30.19 22.33 -3.63
CA VAL A 95 30.93 22.85 -2.47
C VAL A 95 32.27 23.41 -2.94
N ASN A 96 32.50 24.70 -2.67
CA ASN A 96 33.81 25.34 -2.79
C ASN A 96 34.52 25.29 -1.43
N PHE A 97 35.75 24.81 -1.38
CA PHE A 97 36.51 24.70 -0.14
C PHE A 97 38.02 24.75 -0.36
N SER A 98 38.78 25.16 0.66
CA SER A 98 40.25 25.03 0.66
C SER A 98 40.72 24.01 1.69
N SER A 99 41.86 23.36 1.42
CA SER A 99 42.46 22.33 2.29
C SER A 99 43.92 22.64 2.64
N THR A 100 44.37 22.16 3.81
CA THR A 100 45.77 22.29 4.27
C THR A 100 46.63 21.04 4.03
N GLY A 101 46.07 19.99 3.43
CA GLY A 101 46.72 18.69 3.24
C GLY A 101 45.88 17.75 2.37
N SER A 102 46.05 16.44 2.52
CA SER A 102 45.31 15.42 1.79
C SER A 102 44.10 14.87 2.56
N GLY A 103 43.10 14.35 1.85
CA GLY A 103 41.89 13.76 2.45
C GLY A 103 40.72 13.60 1.47
N ALA A 104 39.52 13.50 2.03
CA ALA A 104 38.26 13.50 1.30
C ALA A 104 37.19 14.31 2.04
N LEU A 105 36.40 15.07 1.28
CA LEU A 105 35.16 15.68 1.74
C LEU A 105 34.03 14.65 1.61
N GLY A 106 33.51 14.17 2.73
CA GLY A 106 32.30 13.35 2.80
C GLY A 106 31.04 14.22 2.73
N VAL A 107 30.03 13.74 2.01
CA VAL A 107 28.77 14.44 1.73
C VAL A 107 27.59 13.48 1.93
N ALA A 108 26.75 13.77 2.92
CA ALA A 108 25.58 12.96 3.30
C ALA A 108 24.30 13.81 3.41
N PHE A 109 23.15 13.21 3.09
CA PHE A 109 21.87 13.91 2.91
C PHE A 109 20.74 13.26 3.72
N THR A 110 19.87 14.04 4.36
CA THR A 110 18.69 13.51 5.06
C THR A 110 17.48 14.46 5.03
N GLU A 111 16.27 13.93 4.90
CA GLU A 111 15.04 14.72 5.04
C GLU A 111 14.77 15.14 6.51
N ALA A 112 15.03 14.24 7.48
CA ALA A 112 14.67 14.43 8.88
C ALA A 112 15.87 14.56 9.83
N LYS A 113 15.74 15.46 10.82
CA LYS A 113 16.84 15.84 11.73
C LYS A 113 17.40 14.66 12.56
N ASN A 114 16.61 13.61 12.78
CA ASN A 114 17.00 12.45 13.57
C ASN A 114 17.81 11.38 12.79
N TYR A 115 18.13 11.61 11.52
CA TYR A 115 18.97 10.72 10.71
C TYR A 115 20.34 11.31 10.34
N ILE A 116 20.61 12.57 10.70
CA ILE A 116 21.85 13.29 10.36
C ILE A 116 23.11 12.55 10.85
N GLY A 117 24.17 12.57 10.04
CA GLY A 117 25.44 11.92 10.34
C GLY A 117 26.33 11.76 9.11
N GLU A 118 27.33 10.89 9.20
CA GLU A 118 28.26 10.60 8.08
C GLU A 118 27.62 9.75 6.96
N TRP A 119 26.37 9.30 7.12
CA TRP A 119 25.61 8.54 6.12
C TRP A 119 24.30 9.27 5.77
N SER A 120 23.86 9.12 4.51
CA SER A 120 22.57 9.62 4.05
C SER A 120 21.43 8.70 4.50
N ASP A 121 20.20 9.22 4.54
CA ASP A 121 19.02 8.39 4.75
C ASP A 121 18.76 7.46 3.54
N SER A 122 17.96 6.41 3.73
CA SER A 122 17.81 5.36 2.72
C SER A 122 16.88 5.79 1.58
N SER A 123 17.33 5.62 0.34
CA SER A 123 16.51 5.90 -0.86
C SER A 123 16.47 4.74 -1.86
N ASN A 124 17.47 3.84 -1.84
CA ASN A 124 17.64 2.84 -2.90
C ASN A 124 16.54 1.75 -2.94
N GLY A 125 15.88 1.44 -1.82
CA GLY A 125 14.83 0.41 -1.72
C GLY A 125 15.32 -1.03 -1.97
N GLY A 126 16.63 -1.23 -2.05
CA GLY A 126 17.26 -2.55 -2.23
C GLY A 126 17.56 -3.27 -0.91
N PHE A 127 17.66 -2.53 0.21
CA PHE A 127 17.85 -3.00 1.59
C PHE A 127 19.00 -4.01 1.81
N LYS A 128 20.02 -3.98 0.93
CA LYS A 128 21.22 -4.84 1.00
C LYS A 128 22.42 -4.18 1.70
N GLY A 129 22.38 -2.86 1.79
CA GLY A 129 23.44 -1.99 2.29
C GLY A 129 22.98 -0.53 2.23
N PRO A 130 23.66 0.37 2.95
CA PRO A 130 23.23 1.77 3.11
C PRO A 130 23.37 2.58 1.83
N ASP A 131 22.62 3.69 1.74
CA ASP A 131 22.87 4.77 0.78
C ASP A 131 24.26 5.41 1.00
N GLY A 132 24.73 5.48 2.25
CA GLY A 132 26.08 5.95 2.58
C GLY A 132 26.31 7.42 2.25
N ALA A 133 27.53 7.78 1.86
CA ALA A 133 27.92 9.15 1.50
C ALA A 133 28.70 9.21 0.19
N LEU A 134 28.70 10.39 -0.43
CA LEU A 134 29.54 10.71 -1.57
C LEU A 134 30.85 11.32 -1.09
N TYR A 135 31.94 11.13 -1.85
CA TYR A 135 33.28 11.56 -1.44
C TYR A 135 34.00 12.39 -2.53
N GLY A 136 34.39 13.61 -2.17
CA GLY A 136 35.29 14.47 -2.95
C GLY A 136 36.73 14.34 -2.47
N ASN A 137 37.51 13.46 -3.12
CA ASN A 137 38.91 13.20 -2.76
C ASN A 137 39.85 14.33 -3.23
N PHE A 138 40.80 14.74 -2.39
CA PHE A 138 41.84 15.73 -2.71
C PHE A 138 43.22 15.27 -2.21
N THR A 139 44.24 15.40 -3.05
CA THR A 139 45.58 14.86 -2.80
C THR A 139 46.58 15.87 -2.24
N GLU A 140 46.29 17.17 -2.33
CA GLU A 140 47.20 18.25 -1.93
C GLU A 140 46.45 19.47 -1.37
N ALA A 141 47.20 20.33 -0.67
CA ALA A 141 46.71 21.58 -0.11
C ALA A 141 46.42 22.60 -1.23
N GLY A 142 45.26 23.24 -1.18
CA GLY A 142 44.82 24.19 -2.21
C GLY A 142 43.32 24.49 -2.13
N SER A 143 42.79 25.24 -3.10
CA SER A 143 41.34 25.42 -3.29
C SER A 143 40.80 24.33 -4.22
N HIS A 144 39.66 23.76 -3.84
CA HIS A 144 39.00 22.62 -4.46
C HIS A 144 37.51 22.93 -4.69
N TYR A 145 36.96 22.42 -5.78
CA TYR A 145 35.54 22.57 -6.10
C TYR A 145 34.94 21.19 -6.34
N TYR A 146 34.02 20.80 -5.46
CA TYR A 146 33.26 19.56 -5.55
C TYR A 146 31.88 19.83 -6.15
N VAL A 147 31.43 18.95 -7.05
CA VAL A 147 30.06 18.89 -7.54
C VAL A 147 29.62 17.44 -7.42
N MET A 148 28.46 17.18 -6.83
CA MET A 148 27.97 15.80 -6.73
C MET A 148 27.62 15.25 -8.13
N PRO A 149 27.89 13.96 -8.44
CA PRO A 149 27.59 13.41 -9.75
C PRO A 149 26.08 13.42 -10.05
N ASP A 150 25.69 13.85 -11.25
CA ASP A 150 24.28 13.93 -11.68
C ASP A 150 23.50 12.63 -11.43
N LYS A 151 24.10 11.47 -11.73
CA LYS A 151 23.50 10.15 -11.47
C LYS A 151 23.17 9.88 -10.00
N SER A 152 23.71 10.65 -9.08
CA SER A 152 23.51 10.55 -7.63
C SER A 152 22.70 11.73 -7.09
N LEU A 153 21.98 12.48 -7.96
CA LEU A 153 21.01 13.50 -7.60
C LEU A 153 20.20 13.09 -6.37
N ARG A 154 20.16 13.96 -5.35
CA ARG A 154 19.38 13.72 -4.14
C ARG A 154 18.02 14.38 -4.34
N GLY A 155 17.00 13.56 -4.58
CA GLY A 155 15.68 14.05 -4.98
C GLY A 155 14.92 14.77 -3.86
N GLY A 156 15.16 14.38 -2.60
CA GLY A 156 14.67 15.02 -1.39
C GLY A 156 15.71 14.94 -0.27
N PHE A 157 15.95 16.05 0.40
CA PHE A 157 16.63 16.22 1.68
C PHE A 157 16.36 17.63 2.25
N ARG A 158 16.49 17.81 3.56
CA ARG A 158 16.53 19.15 4.20
C ARG A 158 17.90 19.46 4.82
N TYR A 159 18.58 18.41 5.32
CA TYR A 159 19.85 18.52 6.00
C TYR A 159 20.98 17.94 5.14
N LEU A 160 22.10 18.64 5.10
CA LEU A 160 23.32 18.27 4.39
C LEU A 160 24.47 18.20 5.40
N THR A 161 25.03 17.02 5.61
CA THR A 161 26.20 16.84 6.48
C THR A 161 27.47 16.81 5.64
N LEU A 162 28.40 17.72 5.95
CA LEU A 162 29.74 17.77 5.35
C LEU A 162 30.79 17.38 6.40
N PHE A 163 31.68 16.45 6.04
CA PHE A 163 32.66 15.87 6.97
C PHE A 163 34.03 15.63 6.34
N LEU A 164 35.09 15.62 7.15
CA LEU A 164 36.48 15.45 6.71
C LEU A 164 37.00 14.05 7.06
N ILE A 165 37.39 13.27 6.04
CA ILE A 165 38.21 12.06 6.20
C ILE A 165 39.67 12.40 5.84
N THR A 166 40.64 12.04 6.70
CA THR A 166 42.08 12.25 6.46
C THR A 166 42.94 11.35 7.35
N SER A 167 44.15 11.01 6.90
CA SER A 167 45.18 10.36 7.74
C SER A 167 45.97 11.34 8.60
N ASP A 168 45.92 12.63 8.26
CA ASP A 168 46.83 13.65 8.75
C ASP A 168 46.07 14.66 9.64
N ASN A 169 46.78 15.64 10.22
CA ASN A 169 46.12 16.77 10.89
C ASN A 169 45.63 17.84 9.88
N SER A 170 45.08 17.40 8.74
CA SER A 170 44.52 18.26 7.70
C SER A 170 43.32 19.05 8.22
N THR A 171 43.05 20.18 7.58
CA THR A 171 41.86 21.01 7.80
C THR A 171 41.23 21.32 6.45
N ILE A 172 39.90 21.31 6.38
CA ILE A 172 39.12 21.90 5.29
C ILE A 172 38.54 23.22 5.81
N HIS A 173 38.54 24.27 4.99
CA HIS A 173 37.74 25.47 5.17
C HIS A 173 36.69 25.52 4.05
N ILE A 174 35.43 25.28 4.40
CA ILE A 174 34.28 25.35 3.49
C ILE A 174 34.01 26.84 3.23
N GLU A 175 34.09 27.25 1.97
CA GLU A 175 33.97 28.64 1.53
C GLU A 175 32.56 28.96 1.01
N ASP A 176 31.95 28.04 0.26
CA ASP A 176 30.53 28.10 -0.14
C ASP A 176 29.94 26.69 -0.32
N VAL A 177 28.65 26.56 0.00
CA VAL A 177 27.79 25.39 -0.25
C VAL A 177 26.57 25.88 -1.02
N SER A 178 26.36 25.36 -2.22
CA SER A 178 25.23 25.73 -3.09
C SER A 178 24.52 24.51 -3.68
N LEU A 179 23.22 24.66 -3.96
CA LEU A 179 22.32 23.63 -4.46
C LEU A 179 21.60 24.12 -5.73
N GLU A 180 21.74 23.41 -6.84
CA GLU A 180 20.88 23.52 -8.02
C GLU A 180 19.61 22.68 -7.83
N ILE A 181 18.44 23.33 -7.75
CA ILE A 181 17.13 22.69 -7.61
C ILE A 181 16.74 21.98 -8.90
N GLY A 182 16.55 20.66 -8.80
CA GLY A 182 16.24 19.77 -9.93
C GLY A 182 14.76 19.57 -10.22
N PHE A 183 13.88 19.78 -9.24
CA PHE A 183 12.43 19.60 -9.41
C PHE A 183 11.75 20.75 -10.15
N GLN A 184 10.47 20.52 -10.52
CA GLN A 184 9.62 21.34 -11.40
C GLN A 184 10.40 21.88 -12.62
N PRO A 185 11.06 21.02 -13.42
CA PRO A 185 12.14 21.44 -14.32
C PRO A 185 11.71 22.43 -15.41
N THR A 186 10.47 22.36 -15.85
CA THR A 186 9.86 23.20 -16.91
C THR A 186 9.54 24.64 -16.48
N TRP A 187 9.61 24.96 -15.19
CA TRP A 187 9.27 26.30 -14.68
C TRP A 187 10.52 27.18 -14.55
N SER A 188 10.44 28.42 -15.04
CA SER A 188 11.49 29.43 -14.81
C SER A 188 11.32 30.09 -13.43
N ASN A 189 10.08 30.38 -13.04
CA ASN A 189 9.72 30.94 -11.74
C ASN A 189 9.04 29.90 -10.86
N LEU A 190 9.78 29.26 -9.95
CA LEU A 190 9.25 28.23 -9.05
C LEU A 190 8.14 28.73 -8.11
N LYS A 191 7.97 30.04 -7.91
CA LYS A 191 6.86 30.62 -7.12
C LYS A 191 5.57 30.87 -7.91
N ALA A 192 5.53 30.62 -9.22
CA ALA A 192 4.41 30.97 -10.12
C ALA A 192 3.16 30.05 -9.98
N TYR A 193 2.69 29.83 -8.76
CA TYR A 193 1.56 28.95 -8.45
C TYR A 193 0.28 29.45 -9.13
N GLN A 194 -0.48 28.54 -9.75
CA GLN A 194 -1.70 28.86 -10.48
C GLN A 194 -2.98 28.73 -9.65
N GLY A 195 -2.87 28.35 -8.37
CA GLY A 195 -3.95 28.39 -7.40
C GLY A 195 -3.49 28.82 -6.01
N TYR A 196 -4.45 29.09 -5.12
CA TYR A 196 -4.20 29.57 -3.77
C TYR A 196 -5.33 29.20 -2.80
N PHE A 197 -5.03 29.27 -1.50
CA PHE A 197 -6.00 29.21 -0.41
C PHE A 197 -5.56 30.14 0.72
N HIS A 198 -6.53 30.81 1.36
CA HIS A 198 -6.29 31.62 2.54
C HIS A 198 -7.51 31.60 3.46
N SER A 199 -7.29 31.58 4.77
CA SER A 199 -8.33 31.55 5.80
C SER A 199 -7.84 32.23 7.07
N ASN A 200 -8.74 32.45 8.03
CA ASN A 200 -8.37 32.95 9.36
C ASN A 200 -7.71 31.91 10.28
N ASP A 201 -7.29 30.75 9.75
CA ASP A 201 -6.57 29.70 10.47
C ASP A 201 -5.20 29.48 9.82
N ASP A 202 -4.17 30.06 10.44
CA ASP A 202 -2.79 30.00 9.96
C ASP A 202 -2.25 28.57 9.80
N LEU A 203 -2.77 27.60 10.56
CA LEU A 203 -2.34 26.21 10.47
C LEU A 203 -2.93 25.54 9.23
N LEU A 204 -4.21 25.77 8.91
CA LEU A 204 -4.81 25.30 7.66
C LEU A 204 -4.16 25.96 6.45
N ASN A 205 -3.83 27.26 6.53
CA ASN A 205 -3.07 27.96 5.50
C ASN A 205 -1.73 27.25 5.23
N LYS A 206 -0.92 27.02 6.28
CA LYS A 206 0.38 26.35 6.15
C LYS A 206 0.26 24.93 5.61
N ILE A 207 -0.70 24.14 6.12
CA ILE A 207 -0.92 22.76 5.65
C ILE A 207 -1.24 22.73 4.15
N TRP A 208 -2.10 23.62 3.65
CA TRP A 208 -2.42 23.72 2.22
C TRP A 208 -1.16 23.92 1.36
N TYR A 209 -0.28 24.84 1.76
CA TYR A 209 0.97 25.13 1.05
C TYR A 209 2.02 24.03 1.20
N THR A 210 2.04 23.28 2.31
CA THR A 210 2.93 22.09 2.41
C THR A 210 2.53 20.97 1.46
N GLY A 211 1.22 20.73 1.26
CA GLY A 211 0.74 19.79 0.25
C GLY A 211 1.08 20.25 -1.16
N ALA A 212 0.89 21.53 -1.48
CA ALA A 212 1.24 22.09 -2.79
C ALA A 212 2.76 22.05 -3.07
N TYR A 213 3.62 22.34 -2.08
CA TYR A 213 5.08 22.27 -2.26
C TYR A 213 5.59 20.82 -2.38
N THR A 214 4.97 19.87 -1.67
CA THR A 214 5.27 18.43 -1.81
C THR A 214 5.09 17.97 -3.26
N LEU A 215 3.99 18.36 -3.89
CA LEU A 215 3.71 18.06 -5.30
C LEU A 215 4.79 18.68 -6.20
N GLN A 216 5.20 19.92 -5.94
CA GLN A 216 6.27 20.57 -6.70
C GLN A 216 7.63 19.85 -6.56
N THR A 217 7.96 19.30 -5.38
CA THR A 217 9.19 18.48 -5.21
C THR A 217 9.11 17.12 -5.91
N ASN A 218 7.90 16.66 -6.21
CA ASN A 218 7.61 15.39 -6.86
C ASN A 218 7.46 15.50 -8.38
N GLU A 219 7.43 16.70 -8.96
CA GLU A 219 7.49 16.89 -10.41
C GLU A 219 8.96 16.97 -10.84
N VAL A 220 9.45 15.93 -11.51
CA VAL A 220 10.88 15.66 -11.69
C VAL A 220 11.29 15.52 -13.16
N PRO A 221 12.56 15.77 -13.52
CA PRO A 221 13.06 15.51 -14.86
C PRO A 221 12.97 14.01 -15.18
N THR A 222 12.53 13.70 -16.40
CA THR A 222 12.17 12.33 -16.82
C THR A 222 13.33 11.34 -16.86
N ASP A 223 14.58 11.80 -16.82
CA ASP A 223 15.79 10.97 -16.76
C ASP A 223 16.32 10.75 -15.33
N THR A 224 15.67 11.29 -14.30
CA THR A 224 16.10 11.22 -12.88
C THR A 224 15.37 10.16 -12.04
N GLY A 225 14.83 9.13 -12.69
CA GLY A 225 14.20 7.99 -12.03
C GLY A 225 15.21 7.06 -11.35
N ARG A 226 14.78 6.40 -10.26
CA ARG A 226 15.64 5.49 -9.49
C ARG A 226 16.11 4.29 -10.33
N GLN A 227 17.38 3.92 -10.21
CA GLN A 227 17.96 2.75 -10.86
C GLN A 227 17.30 1.44 -10.36
N ILE A 228 16.69 0.71 -11.30
CA ILE A 228 16.17 -0.65 -11.11
C ILE A 228 16.95 -1.63 -12.01
N PRO A 229 17.33 -2.84 -11.56
CA PRO A 229 17.26 -3.34 -10.19
C PRO A 229 18.05 -2.47 -9.20
N ALA A 230 17.52 -2.35 -7.97
CA ALA A 230 18.12 -1.52 -6.94
C ALA A 230 19.58 -1.91 -6.63
N MET A 231 20.40 -0.91 -6.33
CA MET A 231 21.81 -1.07 -5.98
C MET A 231 21.99 -1.88 -4.69
N ALA A 232 23.17 -2.47 -4.50
CA ALA A 232 23.51 -3.19 -3.26
C ALA A 232 23.87 -2.22 -2.12
N GLU A 233 24.58 -1.14 -2.46
CA GLU A 233 25.00 -0.03 -1.62
C GLU A 233 24.92 1.25 -2.47
N GLY A 234 24.72 2.41 -1.86
CA GLY A 234 24.54 3.68 -2.57
C GLY A 234 23.18 3.81 -3.26
N TRP A 235 23.01 4.92 -3.97
CA TRP A 235 21.84 5.20 -4.80
C TRP A 235 22.25 5.72 -6.18
N ALA A 236 21.33 5.57 -7.15
CA ALA A 236 21.45 6.21 -8.45
C ALA A 236 20.06 6.56 -9.01
N ASN A 237 19.93 7.78 -9.54
CA ASN A 237 18.72 8.41 -10.04
C ASN A 237 19.01 8.89 -11.47
N ASN A 238 19.07 7.94 -12.42
CA ASN A 238 19.51 8.15 -13.80
C ASN A 238 18.73 7.30 -14.84
N CYS A 239 17.54 6.82 -14.49
CA CYS A 239 16.68 6.01 -15.35
C CYS A 239 15.51 6.82 -15.90
N THR A 240 15.09 6.48 -17.12
CA THR A 240 13.94 7.11 -17.78
C THR A 240 12.62 6.66 -17.15
N LEU A 241 11.81 7.63 -16.73
CA LEU A 241 10.51 7.46 -16.09
C LEU A 241 9.34 7.48 -17.09
N GLY A 242 9.48 8.19 -18.21
CA GLY A 242 8.41 8.39 -19.18
C GLY A 242 8.76 9.44 -20.25
N PRO A 243 7.77 9.88 -21.05
CA PRO A 243 7.95 10.89 -22.09
C PRO A 243 8.00 12.32 -21.52
N GLY A 244 8.51 13.27 -22.31
CA GLY A 244 8.51 14.71 -21.99
C GLY A 244 9.68 15.17 -21.10
N ASP A 245 9.64 16.42 -20.68
CA ASP A 245 10.70 17.08 -19.88
C ASP A 245 10.42 17.03 -18.36
N THR A 246 9.19 16.68 -17.94
CA THR A 246 8.74 16.64 -16.54
C THR A 246 7.73 15.51 -16.31
N ILE A 247 7.72 14.90 -15.12
CA ILE A 247 6.79 13.82 -14.75
C ILE A 247 6.56 13.80 -13.23
N ILE A 248 5.34 13.47 -12.78
CA ILE A 248 5.03 13.38 -11.34
C ILE A 248 5.35 11.98 -10.79
N VAL A 249 5.98 11.93 -9.60
CA VAL A 249 6.30 10.68 -8.87
C VAL A 249 5.67 10.64 -7.47
N ASP A 250 5.74 9.48 -6.81
CA ASP A 250 5.26 9.23 -5.45
C ASP A 250 5.94 10.10 -4.38
N GLY A 251 7.27 10.23 -4.43
CA GLY A 251 8.06 10.94 -3.43
C GLY A 251 9.37 11.52 -3.96
N ALA A 252 9.84 12.57 -3.30
CA ALA A 252 11.03 13.30 -3.71
C ALA A 252 12.32 12.47 -3.47
N LYS A 253 12.54 11.97 -2.25
CA LYS A 253 13.75 11.21 -1.88
C LYS A 253 13.85 9.84 -2.54
N ARG A 254 12.85 9.00 -2.30
CA ARG A 254 12.92 7.54 -2.42
C ARG A 254 11.82 6.99 -3.31
N ASP A 255 11.98 5.75 -3.77
CA ASP A 255 11.20 5.10 -4.83
C ASP A 255 11.23 5.83 -6.20
N ARG A 256 10.83 7.11 -6.25
CA ARG A 256 10.90 8.02 -7.41
C ARG A 256 10.35 7.37 -8.68
N ALA A 257 9.10 6.93 -8.64
CA ALA A 257 8.41 6.29 -9.76
C ALA A 257 6.99 6.84 -9.93
N VAL A 258 6.41 6.64 -11.12
CA VAL A 258 4.97 6.92 -11.33
C VAL A 258 4.16 5.86 -10.57
N TRP A 259 3.34 6.29 -9.61
CA TRP A 259 2.43 5.42 -8.87
C TRP A 259 0.98 5.96 -8.99
N PRO A 260 0.10 5.31 -9.77
CA PRO A 260 -1.27 5.75 -9.97
C PRO A 260 -2.11 5.96 -8.70
N GLY A 261 -1.91 5.15 -7.64
CA GLY A 261 -2.64 5.30 -6.37
C GLY A 261 -2.45 6.69 -5.75
N ASP A 262 -1.20 7.16 -5.71
CA ASP A 262 -0.81 8.48 -5.26
C ASP A 262 -1.47 9.58 -6.10
N MET A 263 -1.56 9.37 -7.42
CA MET A 263 -2.23 10.29 -8.36
C MET A 263 -3.72 10.49 -8.04
N GLY A 264 -4.36 9.53 -7.35
CA GLY A 264 -5.73 9.66 -6.83
C GLY A 264 -5.93 10.82 -5.86
N ILE A 265 -4.90 11.20 -5.10
CA ILE A 265 -4.89 12.37 -4.22
C ILE A 265 -4.09 13.53 -4.83
N ALA A 266 -2.94 13.23 -5.44
CA ALA A 266 -2.00 14.22 -5.95
C ALA A 266 -2.56 15.04 -7.12
N VAL A 267 -3.31 14.43 -8.06
CA VAL A 267 -3.79 15.15 -9.26
C VAL A 267 -4.85 16.21 -8.95
N PRO A 268 -5.90 15.94 -8.13
CA PRO A 268 -6.83 16.98 -7.67
C PRO A 268 -6.14 18.10 -6.88
N SER A 269 -5.11 17.78 -6.08
CA SER A 269 -4.37 18.77 -5.30
C SER A 269 -3.42 19.61 -6.15
N ALA A 270 -2.77 19.03 -7.16
CA ALA A 270 -1.91 19.75 -8.11
C ALA A 270 -2.72 20.73 -8.95
N PHE A 271 -3.87 20.29 -9.47
CA PHE A 271 -4.80 21.14 -10.23
C PHE A 271 -5.21 22.41 -9.48
N VAL A 272 -5.57 22.31 -8.20
CA VAL A 272 -6.01 23.49 -7.43
C VAL A 272 -4.87 24.36 -6.88
N SER A 273 -3.59 24.01 -7.10
CA SER A 273 -2.45 24.71 -6.49
C SER A 273 -1.32 25.09 -7.46
N LEU A 274 -0.73 24.11 -8.15
CA LEU A 274 0.30 24.33 -9.16
C LEU A 274 -0.33 24.67 -10.51
N GLY A 275 -1.44 23.99 -10.86
CA GLY A 275 -2.17 24.13 -12.14
C GLY A 275 -1.43 23.63 -13.38
N ASP A 276 -0.15 23.28 -13.26
CA ASP A 276 0.55 22.45 -14.23
C ASP A 276 0.01 21.02 -14.16
N LEU A 277 -0.22 20.41 -15.32
CA LEU A 277 -0.67 19.03 -15.49
C LEU A 277 0.12 18.32 -16.61
N ASP A 278 1.20 18.90 -17.14
CA ASP A 278 2.10 18.22 -18.09
C ASP A 278 2.80 17.04 -17.40
N SER A 279 3.24 17.23 -16.15
CA SER A 279 3.82 16.18 -15.31
C SER A 279 2.83 15.02 -15.07
N VAL A 280 1.53 15.34 -14.95
CA VAL A 280 0.44 14.37 -14.82
C VAL A 280 0.15 13.68 -16.16
N LYS A 281 0.13 14.42 -17.27
CA LYS A 281 -0.04 13.89 -18.63
C LYS A 281 1.02 12.85 -18.95
N ASN A 282 2.29 13.17 -18.68
CA ASN A 282 3.42 12.29 -18.96
C ASN A 282 3.41 11.03 -18.07
N ALA A 283 2.98 11.17 -16.80
CA ALA A 283 2.77 10.05 -15.90
C ALA A 283 1.64 9.13 -16.37
N LEU A 284 0.51 9.66 -16.83
CA LEU A 284 -0.56 8.84 -17.42
C LEU A 284 -0.11 8.22 -18.75
N GLN A 285 0.57 8.97 -19.63
CA GLN A 285 1.00 8.48 -20.93
C GLN A 285 1.94 7.28 -20.81
N VAL A 286 2.90 7.29 -19.88
CA VAL A 286 3.79 6.13 -19.73
C VAL A 286 3.04 4.87 -19.26
N MET A 287 1.95 4.99 -18.48
CA MET A 287 1.10 3.85 -18.14
C MET A 287 0.36 3.28 -19.36
N TYR A 288 -0.06 4.12 -20.31
CA TYR A 288 -0.60 3.67 -21.60
C TYR A 288 0.49 3.06 -22.50
N ASP A 289 1.68 3.65 -22.53
CA ASP A 289 2.81 3.17 -23.33
C ASP A 289 3.33 1.79 -22.85
N THR A 290 3.20 1.48 -21.55
CA THR A 290 3.55 0.17 -20.97
C THR A 290 2.39 -0.81 -20.81
N GLN A 291 1.15 -0.42 -21.14
CA GLN A 291 -0.05 -1.24 -20.99
C GLN A 291 0.08 -2.60 -21.72
N ASP A 292 -0.37 -3.68 -21.08
CA ASP A 292 -0.44 -4.99 -21.71
C ASP A 292 -1.48 -4.99 -22.83
N ASN A 293 -0.98 -4.90 -24.07
CA ASN A 293 -1.77 -4.87 -25.29
C ASN A 293 -2.63 -6.13 -25.54
N SER A 294 -2.39 -7.22 -24.79
CA SER A 294 -3.11 -8.49 -24.91
C SER A 294 -4.20 -8.70 -23.86
N THR A 295 -4.06 -8.12 -22.66
CA THR A 295 -5.05 -8.23 -21.58
C THR A 295 -5.80 -6.93 -21.29
N GLY A 296 -5.20 -5.78 -21.59
CA GLY A 296 -5.67 -4.45 -21.18
C GLY A 296 -5.18 -4.01 -19.80
N ALA A 297 -4.38 -4.82 -19.10
CA ALA A 297 -3.84 -4.47 -17.78
C ALA A 297 -2.85 -3.31 -17.85
N PHE A 298 -3.04 -2.31 -16.97
CA PHE A 298 -1.98 -1.38 -16.60
C PHE A 298 -1.02 -2.01 -15.59
N ASP A 299 0.17 -1.41 -15.49
CA ASP A 299 1.11 -1.68 -14.41
C ASP A 299 0.59 -1.13 -13.07
N GLU A 300 1.10 -1.66 -11.95
CA GLU A 300 0.91 -1.08 -10.62
C GLU A 300 1.73 0.21 -10.44
N SER A 301 2.91 0.27 -11.07
CA SER A 301 3.82 1.42 -11.04
C SER A 301 4.47 1.57 -12.41
N GLY A 302 4.72 2.80 -12.87
CA GLY A 302 5.44 3.06 -14.12
C GLY A 302 6.89 2.56 -14.12
N PRO A 303 7.56 2.63 -15.28
CA PRO A 303 8.97 2.30 -15.39
C PRO A 303 9.85 3.29 -14.61
N PRO A 304 11.07 2.90 -14.21
CA PRO A 304 11.69 1.59 -14.41
C PRO A 304 11.25 0.53 -13.39
N LEU A 305 10.31 0.84 -12.50
CA LEU A 305 9.86 -0.06 -11.43
C LEU A 305 8.90 -1.15 -11.93
N SER A 306 7.91 -0.78 -12.76
CA SER A 306 7.07 -1.70 -13.56
C SER A 306 6.51 -2.92 -12.81
N GLN A 307 6.06 -2.74 -11.56
CA GLN A 307 5.28 -3.73 -10.82
C GLN A 307 3.92 -3.95 -11.50
N LYS A 308 3.30 -5.11 -11.26
CA LYS A 308 2.16 -5.66 -12.03
C LYS A 308 1.07 -6.19 -11.08
N ASP A 309 -0.04 -6.65 -11.66
CA ASP A 309 -1.06 -7.47 -10.99
C ASP A 309 -1.84 -6.79 -9.84
N SER A 310 -1.97 -5.45 -9.88
CA SER A 310 -2.67 -4.64 -8.87
C SER A 310 -3.93 -3.98 -9.43
N ASP A 311 -5.09 -4.57 -9.14
CA ASP A 311 -6.40 -4.06 -9.61
C ASP A 311 -6.72 -2.64 -9.09
N THR A 312 -6.28 -2.31 -7.88
CA THR A 312 -6.46 -0.98 -7.28
C THR A 312 -5.71 0.09 -8.07
N TYR A 313 -4.42 -0.12 -8.35
CA TYR A 313 -3.60 0.84 -9.10
C TYR A 313 -3.98 0.89 -10.60
N HIS A 314 -4.42 -0.24 -11.17
CA HIS A 314 -5.04 -0.28 -12.50
C HIS A 314 -6.24 0.68 -12.58
N MET A 315 -7.18 0.61 -11.62
CA MET A 315 -8.33 1.53 -11.57
C MET A 315 -7.91 2.98 -11.32
N TRP A 316 -6.88 3.23 -10.50
CA TRP A 316 -6.39 4.59 -10.28
C TRP A 316 -5.80 5.25 -11.53
N THR A 317 -5.17 4.51 -12.45
CA THR A 317 -4.76 5.05 -13.77
C THR A 317 -5.97 5.59 -14.56
N MET A 318 -7.12 4.91 -14.44
CA MET A 318 -8.37 5.26 -15.13
C MET A 318 -9.05 6.47 -14.48
N VAL A 319 -9.06 6.54 -13.14
CA VAL A 319 -9.56 7.71 -12.39
C VAL A 319 -8.65 8.93 -12.61
N GLY A 320 -7.34 8.74 -12.65
CA GLY A 320 -6.37 9.79 -13.00
C GLY A 320 -6.61 10.32 -14.42
N THR A 321 -6.88 9.44 -15.38
CA THR A 321 -7.28 9.82 -16.75
C THR A 321 -8.56 10.65 -16.75
N TYR A 322 -9.59 10.25 -16.00
CA TYR A 322 -10.84 11.02 -15.90
C TYR A 322 -10.60 12.42 -15.29
N ASN A 323 -9.84 12.51 -14.19
CA ASN A 323 -9.52 13.78 -13.54
C ASN A 323 -8.70 14.69 -14.46
N TYR A 324 -7.69 14.15 -15.15
CA TYR A 324 -6.94 14.90 -16.15
C TYR A 324 -7.86 15.50 -17.23
N MET A 325 -8.75 14.68 -17.81
CA MET A 325 -9.71 15.14 -18.82
C MET A 325 -10.72 16.17 -18.28
N LEU A 326 -11.16 16.05 -17.03
CA LEU A 326 -12.01 17.03 -16.35
C LEU A 326 -11.30 18.39 -16.18
N TYR A 327 -9.99 18.38 -15.97
CA TYR A 327 -9.22 19.60 -15.70
C TYR A 327 -8.64 20.25 -16.97
N THR A 328 -8.33 19.48 -18.03
CA THR A 328 -7.68 19.99 -19.26
C THR A 328 -8.56 20.01 -20.51
N ASN A 329 -9.53 19.10 -20.62
CA ASN A 329 -10.23 18.79 -21.88
C ASN A 329 -9.26 18.50 -23.06
N ASP A 330 -8.15 17.80 -22.82
CA ASP A 330 -7.19 17.40 -23.86
C ASP A 330 -7.76 16.27 -24.74
N SER A 331 -8.50 16.65 -25.78
CA SER A 331 -9.11 15.74 -26.75
C SER A 331 -8.09 14.82 -27.42
N ASP A 332 -6.88 15.32 -27.67
CA ASP A 332 -5.87 14.65 -28.47
C ASP A 332 -5.23 13.52 -27.66
N PHE A 333 -4.97 13.77 -26.37
CA PHE A 333 -4.58 12.74 -25.41
C PHE A 333 -5.67 11.66 -25.24
N LEU A 334 -6.95 12.05 -25.20
CA LEU A 334 -8.05 11.09 -25.10
C LEU A 334 -8.18 10.25 -26.38
N GLU A 335 -8.20 10.87 -27.57
CA GLU A 335 -8.31 10.16 -28.84
C GLU A 335 -7.12 9.21 -29.10
N GLN A 336 -5.91 9.59 -28.67
CA GLN A 336 -4.73 8.73 -28.72
C GLN A 336 -4.88 7.48 -27.84
N ASN A 337 -5.36 7.64 -26.60
CA ASN A 337 -5.32 6.58 -25.58
C ASN A 337 -6.66 5.85 -25.38
N TRP A 338 -7.73 6.24 -26.09
CA TRP A 338 -9.09 5.70 -25.90
C TRP A 338 -9.18 4.18 -26.06
N GLU A 339 -8.51 3.58 -27.06
CA GLU A 339 -8.49 2.11 -27.22
C GLU A 339 -7.85 1.42 -26.00
N GLY A 340 -6.83 2.04 -25.39
CA GLY A 340 -6.22 1.57 -24.14
C GLY A 340 -7.17 1.68 -22.94
N TYR A 341 -7.89 2.79 -22.81
CA TYR A 341 -8.90 2.98 -21.76
C TYR A 341 -10.04 1.95 -21.89
N GLN A 342 -10.50 1.66 -23.11
CA GLN A 342 -11.50 0.63 -23.38
C GLN A 342 -10.99 -0.77 -22.99
N LYS A 343 -9.76 -1.14 -23.36
CA LYS A 343 -9.14 -2.41 -22.93
C LYS A 343 -9.00 -2.51 -21.41
N ALA A 344 -8.66 -1.41 -20.73
CA ALA A 344 -8.58 -1.39 -19.27
C ALA A 344 -9.95 -1.58 -18.60
N MET A 345 -11.03 -1.00 -19.17
CA MET A 345 -12.40 -1.27 -18.75
C MET A 345 -12.76 -2.75 -18.97
N ASP A 346 -12.45 -3.32 -20.14
CA ASP A 346 -12.75 -4.73 -20.44
C ASP A 346 -11.94 -5.70 -19.56
N TYR A 347 -10.72 -5.35 -19.15
CA TYR A 347 -9.91 -6.11 -18.18
C TYR A 347 -10.60 -6.20 -16.81
N ILE A 348 -10.88 -5.03 -16.19
CA ILE A 348 -11.45 -5.00 -14.83
C ILE A 348 -12.90 -5.52 -14.82
N TYR A 349 -13.69 -5.22 -15.86
CA TYR A 349 -15.01 -5.81 -16.01
C TYR A 349 -15.00 -7.28 -16.40
N GLY A 350 -13.95 -7.82 -17.02
CA GLY A 350 -13.82 -9.27 -17.26
C GLY A 350 -13.78 -10.07 -15.96
N LYS A 351 -13.08 -9.53 -14.95
CA LYS A 351 -13.06 -10.07 -13.58
C LYS A 351 -14.46 -10.01 -12.94
N LEU A 352 -15.11 -8.83 -12.97
CA LEU A 352 -16.44 -8.62 -12.36
C LEU A 352 -17.58 -9.33 -13.08
N ALA A 353 -17.56 -9.43 -14.41
CA ALA A 353 -18.63 -10.05 -15.21
C ALA A 353 -18.74 -11.56 -14.99
N THR A 354 -17.65 -12.20 -14.57
CA THR A 354 -17.64 -13.60 -14.10
C THR A 354 -18.54 -13.81 -12.87
N TRP A 355 -18.74 -12.76 -12.06
CA TRP A 355 -19.63 -12.77 -10.90
C TRP A 355 -21.02 -12.20 -11.24
N ALA A 356 -21.10 -11.21 -12.15
CA ALA A 356 -22.33 -10.46 -12.44
C ALA A 356 -23.18 -10.97 -13.64
N GLY A 357 -22.64 -11.87 -14.48
CA GLY A 357 -23.41 -12.62 -15.49
C GLY A 357 -24.11 -11.79 -16.58
N ASP A 358 -23.45 -10.76 -17.13
CA ASP A 358 -24.13 -9.68 -17.88
C ASP A 358 -23.47 -9.28 -19.22
N SER A 359 -24.28 -8.97 -20.23
CA SER A 359 -23.86 -8.60 -21.60
C SER A 359 -24.76 -7.51 -22.21
N GLY A 360 -24.22 -6.32 -22.49
CA GLY A 360 -24.99 -5.17 -22.98
C GLY A 360 -24.15 -4.04 -23.61
N ASP A 361 -24.80 -2.89 -23.86
CA ASP A 361 -24.26 -1.67 -24.50
C ASP A 361 -23.43 -0.79 -23.53
N LEU A 362 -22.33 -0.18 -23.97
CA LEU A 362 -21.20 0.24 -23.12
C LEU A 362 -21.56 1.15 -21.93
N SER A 363 -22.03 2.37 -22.17
CA SER A 363 -22.24 3.38 -21.09
C SER A 363 -23.37 2.97 -20.14
N SER A 364 -24.47 2.44 -20.71
CA SER A 364 -25.59 1.90 -19.94
C SER A 364 -25.20 0.65 -19.13
N THR A 365 -24.31 -0.19 -19.67
CA THR A 365 -23.75 -1.38 -19.01
C THR A 365 -22.80 -1.00 -17.88
N TRP A 366 -21.87 -0.06 -18.07
CA TRP A 366 -20.98 0.38 -16.98
C TRP A 366 -21.78 1.00 -15.83
N THR A 367 -22.80 1.82 -16.13
CA THR A 367 -23.71 2.38 -15.11
C THR A 367 -24.51 1.28 -14.40
N SER A 368 -25.07 0.32 -15.14
CA SER A 368 -25.80 -0.84 -14.60
C SER A 368 -24.91 -1.73 -13.72
N ARG A 369 -23.68 -2.01 -14.15
CA ARG A 369 -22.70 -2.83 -13.41
C ARG A 369 -22.20 -2.13 -12.16
N ALA A 370 -21.99 -0.81 -12.18
CA ALA A 370 -21.63 -0.03 -11.00
C ALA A 370 -22.75 -0.08 -9.94
N GLU A 371 -24.02 0.06 -10.34
CA GLU A 371 -25.16 -0.07 -9.43
C GLU A 371 -25.30 -1.50 -8.87
N LYS A 372 -25.13 -2.55 -9.70
CA LYS A 372 -25.08 -3.95 -9.21
C LYS A 372 -23.95 -4.18 -8.20
N LEU A 373 -22.77 -3.62 -8.44
CA LEU A 373 -21.62 -3.72 -7.53
C LEU A 373 -21.91 -2.96 -6.21
N ARG A 374 -22.51 -1.77 -6.28
CA ARG A 374 -22.94 -0.99 -5.11
C ARG A 374 -23.93 -1.78 -4.25
N GLN A 375 -24.90 -2.45 -4.88
CA GLN A 375 -25.85 -3.33 -4.20
C GLN A 375 -25.14 -4.51 -3.52
N ALA A 376 -24.26 -5.22 -4.23
CA ALA A 376 -23.50 -6.34 -3.67
C ALA A 376 -22.61 -5.94 -2.46
N ILE A 377 -21.93 -4.79 -2.53
CA ILE A 377 -21.13 -4.28 -1.41
C ILE A 377 -22.02 -4.04 -0.17
N ASN A 378 -23.21 -3.44 -0.37
CA ASN A 378 -24.20 -3.19 0.69
C ASN A 378 -24.88 -4.46 1.25
N GLU A 379 -24.86 -5.57 0.50
CA GLU A 379 -25.43 -6.87 0.89
C GLU A 379 -24.42 -7.75 1.64
N TYR A 380 -23.18 -7.89 1.14
CA TYR A 380 -22.22 -8.88 1.63
C TYR A 380 -21.12 -8.33 2.57
N CYS A 381 -20.77 -7.04 2.45
CA CYS A 381 -19.69 -6.42 3.24
C CYS A 381 -20.19 -5.59 4.42
N TRP A 382 -21.46 -5.16 4.44
CA TRP A 382 -22.00 -4.32 5.51
C TRP A 382 -22.20 -5.09 6.82
N ASP A 383 -21.79 -4.50 7.94
CA ASP A 383 -22.04 -5.01 9.29
C ASP A 383 -23.01 -4.09 10.04
N GLU A 384 -24.27 -4.52 10.12
CA GLU A 384 -25.37 -3.81 10.80
C GLU A 384 -25.18 -3.73 12.34
N SER A 385 -24.32 -4.59 12.92
CA SER A 385 -24.03 -4.57 14.37
C SER A 385 -22.93 -3.59 14.74
N TYR A 386 -21.97 -3.36 13.84
CA TYR A 386 -20.92 -2.37 13.99
C TYR A 386 -21.34 -0.98 13.47
N GLY A 387 -22.03 -0.92 12.32
CA GLY A 387 -22.39 0.33 11.63
C GLY A 387 -21.37 0.77 10.56
N ALA A 388 -20.62 -0.18 9.98
CA ALA A 388 -19.63 0.10 8.93
C ALA A 388 -19.44 -1.13 8.00
N PHE A 389 -18.66 -0.96 6.94
CA PHE A 389 -18.22 -2.09 6.11
C PHE A 389 -17.08 -2.87 6.77
N LYS A 390 -17.18 -4.20 6.68
CA LYS A 390 -16.04 -5.12 6.80
C LYS A 390 -15.11 -4.95 5.60
N ASP A 391 -13.86 -5.35 5.78
CA ASP A 391 -12.81 -5.47 4.76
C ASP A 391 -13.28 -6.21 3.51
N ASN A 392 -14.00 -7.33 3.66
CA ASN A 392 -14.52 -8.10 2.53
C ASN A 392 -15.74 -8.97 2.91
N ALA A 393 -16.29 -9.65 1.90
CA ALA A 393 -17.49 -10.48 1.99
C ALA A 393 -17.33 -11.80 2.78
N THR A 394 -16.14 -12.14 3.28
CA THR A 394 -15.91 -13.31 4.14
C THR A 394 -16.24 -13.03 5.60
N ASP A 395 -16.03 -14.04 6.45
CA ASP A 395 -16.14 -13.95 7.90
C ASP A 395 -14.88 -13.30 8.48
N THR A 396 -14.96 -11.99 8.72
CA THR A 396 -13.85 -11.14 9.21
C THR A 396 -14.38 -10.08 10.16
N THR A 397 -13.59 -9.75 11.19
CA THR A 397 -13.89 -8.72 12.19
C THR A 397 -13.11 -7.42 11.94
N LEU A 398 -12.55 -7.25 10.75
CA LEU A 398 -11.83 -6.05 10.33
C LEU A 398 -12.78 -5.10 9.59
N HIS A 399 -12.95 -3.88 10.12
CA HIS A 399 -13.65 -2.77 9.48
C HIS A 399 -12.62 -1.68 9.15
N PRO A 400 -12.02 -1.69 7.94
CA PRO A 400 -10.82 -0.91 7.66
C PRO A 400 -11.13 0.57 7.38
N GLN A 401 -10.13 1.43 7.53
CA GLN A 401 -10.24 2.87 7.32
C GLN A 401 -10.46 3.18 5.82
N ASP A 402 -9.77 2.48 4.93
CA ASP A 402 -9.79 2.70 3.49
C ASP A 402 -11.16 2.47 2.83
N ALA A 403 -11.72 1.25 2.91
CA ALA A 403 -12.98 0.89 2.28
C ALA A 403 -14.14 1.75 2.80
N ASN A 404 -14.13 2.08 4.09
CA ASN A 404 -15.15 2.92 4.71
C ASN A 404 -15.02 4.40 4.29
N SER A 405 -13.81 4.95 4.24
CA SER A 405 -13.56 6.31 3.77
C SER A 405 -13.93 6.49 2.30
N MET A 406 -13.56 5.50 1.46
CA MET A 406 -13.89 5.50 0.04
C MET A 406 -15.40 5.26 -0.20
N ALA A 407 -16.08 4.48 0.63
CA ALA A 407 -17.53 4.30 0.56
C ALA A 407 -18.32 5.59 0.82
N LEU A 408 -17.84 6.45 1.73
CA LEU A 408 -18.38 7.81 1.92
C LEU A 408 -18.14 8.67 0.67
N LEU A 409 -16.89 8.71 0.17
CA LEU A 409 -16.48 9.59 -0.93
C LEU A 409 -17.16 9.24 -2.26
N PHE A 410 -17.35 7.95 -2.54
CA PHE A 410 -17.97 7.47 -3.78
C PHE A 410 -19.48 7.23 -3.66
N GLY A 411 -20.13 7.59 -2.54
CA GLY A 411 -21.58 7.50 -2.38
C GLY A 411 -22.12 6.07 -2.47
N VAL A 412 -21.38 5.09 -1.93
CA VAL A 412 -21.77 3.67 -1.97
C VAL A 412 -23.03 3.41 -1.13
N VAL A 413 -23.20 4.19 -0.07
CA VAL A 413 -24.24 4.08 0.97
C VAL A 413 -25.31 5.17 0.89
N ASP A 414 -26.46 4.91 1.53
CA ASP A 414 -27.45 5.93 1.87
C ASP A 414 -26.97 6.88 2.99
N ALA A 415 -27.78 7.89 3.31
CA ALA A 415 -27.43 8.94 4.27
C ALA A 415 -27.30 8.45 5.73
N ASP A 416 -28.06 7.42 6.13
CA ASP A 416 -28.05 6.93 7.51
C ASP A 416 -26.82 6.03 7.74
N ARG A 417 -26.54 5.14 6.79
CA ARG A 417 -25.29 4.35 6.75
C ARG A 417 -24.06 5.25 6.60
N ALA A 418 -24.12 6.31 5.80
CA ALA A 418 -23.05 7.31 5.69
C ALA A 418 -22.78 8.06 7.00
N ALA A 419 -23.83 8.46 7.73
CA ALA A 419 -23.68 9.09 9.03
C ALA A 419 -23.01 8.13 10.04
N SER A 420 -23.39 6.84 10.03
CA SER A 420 -22.82 5.81 10.89
C SER A 420 -21.34 5.52 10.59
N ILE A 421 -20.96 5.27 9.33
CA ILE A 421 -19.55 5.13 8.92
C ILE A 421 -18.74 6.37 9.32
N SER A 422 -19.27 7.56 9.05
CA SER A 422 -18.60 8.82 9.37
C SER A 422 -18.41 9.06 10.87
N GLU A 423 -19.18 8.38 11.72
CA GLU A 423 -18.96 8.36 13.18
C GLU A 423 -17.92 7.30 13.55
N ARG A 424 -18.03 6.07 13.00
CA ARG A 424 -17.11 4.95 13.25
C ARG A 424 -15.66 5.20 12.86
N LEU A 425 -15.41 5.97 11.80
CA LEU A 425 -14.03 6.35 11.45
C LEU A 425 -13.34 7.16 12.57
N THR A 426 -14.11 7.88 13.40
CA THR A 426 -13.56 8.63 14.55
C THR A 426 -13.16 7.76 15.74
N ASP A 427 -13.63 6.50 15.82
CA ASP A 427 -13.20 5.54 16.84
C ASP A 427 -11.69 5.18 16.69
N ASN A 428 -11.11 5.40 15.50
CA ASN A 428 -9.69 5.15 15.17
C ASN A 428 -8.74 6.32 15.53
N TRP A 429 -9.24 7.42 16.10
CA TRP A 429 -8.47 8.67 16.23
C TRP A 429 -7.59 8.75 17.49
N THR A 430 -6.28 8.78 17.28
CA THR A 430 -5.27 9.10 18.31
C THR A 430 -5.08 10.62 18.46
N PRO A 431 -4.30 11.11 19.45
CA PRO A 431 -3.94 12.53 19.53
C PRO A 431 -3.17 13.08 18.31
N ILE A 432 -2.60 12.21 17.46
CA ILE A 432 -1.75 12.60 16.32
C ILE A 432 -2.25 12.10 14.96
N GLY A 433 -3.42 11.46 14.86
CA GLY A 433 -4.02 11.02 13.59
C GLY A 433 -4.87 9.75 13.71
N ALA A 434 -5.52 9.35 12.62
CA ALA A 434 -6.30 8.12 12.54
C ALA A 434 -5.37 6.92 12.27
N VAL A 435 -5.46 5.87 13.09
CA VAL A 435 -4.74 4.61 12.86
C VAL A 435 -5.56 3.74 11.93
N ALA A 436 -4.94 3.20 10.88
CA ALA A 436 -5.57 2.30 9.94
C ALA A 436 -5.74 0.88 10.54
N PRO A 437 -6.95 0.34 10.76
CA PRO A 437 -7.13 -1.01 11.28
C PRO A 437 -6.52 -2.11 10.38
N GLU A 438 -6.48 -1.89 9.07
CA GLU A 438 -5.87 -2.73 8.04
C GLU A 438 -4.32 -2.76 8.12
N LEU A 439 -3.74 -1.70 8.68
CA LEU A 439 -2.30 -1.54 8.89
C LEU A 439 -2.03 -1.09 10.34
N PRO A 440 -2.23 -1.97 11.34
CA PRO A 440 -2.21 -1.59 12.76
C PRO A 440 -0.97 -0.79 13.17
N GLU A 441 -1.18 0.09 14.15
CA GLU A 441 -0.20 1.07 14.67
C GLU A 441 0.23 2.16 13.68
N ASN A 442 -0.08 2.06 12.38
CA ASN A 442 0.32 3.04 11.37
C ASN A 442 -0.78 4.08 11.16
N ILE A 443 -0.37 5.33 11.06
CA ILE A 443 -1.19 6.46 10.61
C ILE A 443 -0.79 6.73 9.17
N SER A 444 -1.75 6.60 8.25
CA SER A 444 -1.55 6.83 6.82
C SER A 444 -2.29 8.09 6.37
N PRO A 445 -1.58 9.21 6.12
CA PRO A 445 -2.16 10.39 5.51
C PRO A 445 -2.74 10.16 4.10
N PHE A 446 -2.36 9.08 3.40
CA PHE A 446 -3.02 8.65 2.16
C PHE A 446 -4.48 8.26 2.42
N ILE A 447 -4.70 7.29 3.31
CA ILE A 447 -6.06 6.85 3.65
C ILE A 447 -6.83 7.95 4.37
N SER A 448 -6.17 8.70 5.25
CA SER A 448 -6.75 9.88 5.90
C SER A 448 -7.14 10.98 4.90
N SER A 449 -6.51 11.06 3.72
CA SER A 449 -6.90 11.99 2.64
C SER A 449 -8.22 11.59 1.99
N PHE A 450 -8.59 10.30 1.99
CA PHE A 450 -9.94 9.87 1.63
C PHE A 450 -10.92 10.09 2.79
N GLU A 451 -10.51 9.87 4.04
CA GLU A 451 -11.38 10.07 5.23
C GLU A 451 -11.88 11.52 5.34
N ILE A 452 -10.99 12.51 5.22
CA ILE A 452 -11.38 13.93 5.28
C ILE A 452 -12.35 14.30 4.14
N GLN A 453 -12.14 13.76 2.93
CA GLN A 453 -13.02 14.00 1.79
C GLN A 453 -14.36 13.25 1.92
N GLY A 454 -14.37 12.07 2.54
CA GLY A 454 -15.58 11.33 2.90
C GLY A 454 -16.44 12.13 3.89
N HIS A 455 -15.85 12.58 4.99
CA HIS A 455 -16.51 13.48 5.96
C HIS A 455 -17.06 14.76 5.30
N LEU A 456 -16.27 15.41 4.43
CA LEU A 456 -16.70 16.63 3.73
C LEU A 456 -17.82 16.37 2.71
N THR A 457 -17.82 15.20 2.06
CA THR A 457 -18.87 14.76 1.13
C THR A 457 -20.20 14.54 1.85
N VAL A 458 -20.18 13.96 3.05
CA VAL A 458 -21.40 13.63 3.82
C VAL A 458 -21.80 14.68 4.86
N GLY A 459 -21.29 15.91 4.72
CA GLY A 459 -21.72 17.07 5.51
C GLY A 459 -21.22 17.08 6.95
N GLN A 460 -20.08 16.45 7.24
CA GLN A 460 -19.42 16.39 8.55
C GLN A 460 -18.08 17.15 8.56
N PRO A 461 -18.01 18.43 8.13
CA PRO A 461 -16.75 19.13 7.87
C PRO A 461 -15.95 19.43 9.16
N GLN A 462 -16.60 19.44 10.33
CA GLN A 462 -15.94 19.52 11.63
C GLN A 462 -14.96 18.36 11.83
N ARG A 463 -15.39 17.13 11.51
CA ARG A 463 -14.54 15.94 11.61
C ARG A 463 -13.33 16.05 10.69
N ALA A 464 -13.54 16.53 9.45
CA ALA A 464 -12.46 16.75 8.50
C ALA A 464 -11.42 17.78 8.97
N LEU A 465 -11.83 18.97 9.44
CA LEU A 465 -10.88 19.97 9.93
C LEU A 465 -10.15 19.53 11.21
N GLU A 466 -10.82 18.77 12.09
CA GLU A 466 -10.16 18.17 13.25
C GLU A 466 -9.09 17.17 12.85
N LEU A 467 -9.37 16.26 11.91
CA LEU A 467 -8.37 15.29 11.43
C LEU A 467 -7.22 15.97 10.67
N ILE A 468 -7.49 17.05 9.91
CA ILE A 468 -6.45 17.87 9.25
C ILE A 468 -5.50 18.48 10.31
N ARG A 469 -6.05 19.18 11.30
CA ARG A 469 -5.26 19.83 12.37
C ARG A 469 -4.54 18.81 13.26
N ARG A 470 -5.09 17.60 13.42
CA ARG A 470 -4.57 16.50 14.24
C ARG A 470 -3.42 15.74 13.58
N SER A 471 -3.53 15.37 12.30
CA SER A 471 -2.52 14.58 11.58
C SER A 471 -1.46 15.49 10.93
N TRP A 472 -1.85 16.28 9.94
CA TRP A 472 -0.93 17.17 9.22
C TRP A 472 -0.43 18.29 10.13
N GLY A 473 -1.29 18.81 11.03
CA GLY A 473 -0.88 19.80 12.02
C GLY A 473 0.10 19.25 13.07
N TRP A 474 0.05 17.95 13.41
CA TRP A 474 1.09 17.34 14.24
C TRP A 474 2.40 17.20 13.48
N TYR A 475 2.38 16.67 12.25
CA TYR A 475 3.60 16.51 11.46
C TYR A 475 4.28 17.86 11.15
N TYR A 476 3.51 18.88 10.78
CA TYR A 476 4.02 20.23 10.51
C TYR A 476 4.76 20.83 11.70
N ASN A 477 4.27 20.62 12.92
CA ASN A 477 4.86 21.14 14.16
C ASN A 477 5.88 20.18 14.80
N ASN A 478 6.16 19.02 14.19
CA ASN A 478 7.15 18.07 14.70
C ASN A 478 8.57 18.59 14.44
N ALA A 479 9.41 18.67 15.48
CA ALA A 479 10.78 19.19 15.40
C ALA A 479 11.72 18.40 14.48
N ASN A 480 11.39 17.14 14.15
CA ASN A 480 12.11 16.32 13.18
C ASN A 480 11.45 16.31 11.79
N GLY A 481 10.28 16.93 11.63
CA GLY A 481 9.58 17.08 10.35
C GLY A 481 10.11 18.26 9.53
N THR A 482 9.90 18.21 8.21
CA THR A 482 10.43 19.17 7.24
C THR A 482 9.86 20.58 7.37
N GLN A 483 8.71 20.77 8.05
CA GLN A 483 7.98 22.05 8.22
C GLN A 483 7.60 22.74 6.90
N SER A 484 7.58 21.99 5.79
CA SER A 484 7.46 22.53 4.42
C SER A 484 6.82 21.55 3.42
N THR A 485 6.89 20.25 3.65
CA THR A 485 6.24 19.19 2.85
C THR A 485 5.33 18.33 3.72
N VAL A 486 4.72 17.28 3.17
CA VAL A 486 3.89 16.31 3.91
C VAL A 486 4.49 14.91 3.83
N ILE A 487 4.63 14.27 4.99
CA ILE A 487 5.19 12.91 5.14
C ILE A 487 4.25 11.86 4.55
N GLU A 488 4.85 10.79 4.04
CA GLU A 488 4.19 9.56 3.59
C GLU A 488 3.28 8.94 4.67
N GLY A 489 3.76 8.82 5.91
CA GLY A 489 3.10 8.15 7.02
C GLY A 489 4.00 8.02 8.24
N TYR A 490 3.43 7.61 9.38
CA TYR A 490 4.16 7.46 10.65
C TYR A 490 3.43 6.48 11.57
N LEU A 491 4.03 6.15 12.72
CA LEU A 491 3.42 5.29 13.73
C LEU A 491 2.69 6.12 14.81
N GLN A 492 1.67 5.52 15.42
CA GLN A 492 0.86 6.10 16.51
C GLN A 492 1.67 6.55 17.75
N ASN A 493 2.91 6.05 17.90
CA ASN A 493 3.85 6.45 18.95
C ASN A 493 4.65 7.73 18.60
N GLY A 494 4.40 8.35 17.44
CA GLY A 494 5.08 9.56 16.98
C GLY A 494 6.43 9.33 16.28
N THR A 495 6.82 8.08 16.00
CA THR A 495 8.04 7.77 15.24
C THR A 495 7.76 7.60 13.74
N PHE A 496 8.72 7.97 12.90
CA PHE A 496 8.66 7.80 11.44
C PHE A 496 8.96 6.35 11.01
N GLY A 497 8.39 5.36 11.71
CA GLY A 497 8.57 3.92 11.45
C GLY A 497 7.51 3.29 10.55
N TYR A 498 6.86 4.10 9.71
CA TYR A 498 5.77 3.67 8.82
C TYR A 498 6.18 2.44 8.00
N ARG A 499 5.30 1.43 7.94
CA ARG A 499 5.51 0.16 7.23
C ARG A 499 6.84 -0.56 7.52
N GLY A 500 7.51 -0.29 8.65
CA GLY A 500 8.78 -0.95 9.00
C GLY A 500 8.67 -2.48 9.00
N ASN A 501 7.56 -3.02 9.52
CA ASN A 501 7.21 -4.45 9.51
C ASN A 501 6.48 -4.94 8.24
N ARG A 502 6.27 -4.07 7.25
CA ARG A 502 5.39 -4.25 6.07
C ARG A 502 6.04 -3.76 4.76
N GLY A 503 7.34 -4.00 4.63
CA GLY A 503 8.11 -3.80 3.40
C GLY A 503 9.38 -2.95 3.53
N TYR A 504 9.51 -2.13 4.58
CA TYR A 504 10.66 -1.21 4.71
C TYR A 504 11.76 -1.73 5.65
N TYR A 505 11.81 -3.04 5.91
CA TYR A 505 12.90 -3.73 6.63
C TYR A 505 13.30 -3.10 7.98
N TYR A 506 12.34 -2.45 8.66
CA TYR A 506 12.51 -1.68 9.91
C TYR A 506 13.45 -0.45 9.78
N ASP A 507 13.79 -0.05 8.56
CA ASP A 507 14.53 1.16 8.26
C ASP A 507 13.60 2.39 8.28
N THR A 508 13.58 3.08 9.43
CA THR A 508 12.78 4.31 9.59
C THR A 508 13.28 5.47 8.73
N ALA A 509 14.53 5.42 8.24
CA ALA A 509 15.07 6.45 7.36
C ALA A 509 14.60 6.30 5.90
N TYR A 510 14.01 5.15 5.52
CA TYR A 510 13.40 4.92 4.20
C TYR A 510 12.03 5.61 4.01
N VAL A 511 11.36 6.01 5.10
CA VAL A 511 10.08 6.74 5.02
C VAL A 511 10.31 8.10 4.33
N SER A 512 9.41 8.47 3.42
CA SER A 512 9.54 9.71 2.63
C SER A 512 8.86 10.87 3.33
N HIS A 513 9.58 11.97 3.53
CA HIS A 513 9.05 13.20 4.15
C HIS A 513 8.46 14.20 3.15
N SER A 514 8.66 13.96 1.85
CA SER A 514 7.83 14.50 0.78
C SER A 514 7.15 13.35 0.02
N HIS A 515 5.82 13.23 0.13
CA HIS A 515 5.05 12.19 -0.57
C HIS A 515 3.68 12.70 -1.06
N GLY A 516 3.41 12.54 -2.37
CA GLY A 516 2.30 13.19 -3.06
C GLY A 516 0.92 12.72 -2.58
N TRP A 517 0.82 11.47 -2.15
CA TRP A 517 -0.42 10.86 -1.65
C TRP A 517 -0.97 11.52 -0.36
N SER A 518 -0.16 12.34 0.32
CA SER A 518 -0.50 13.01 1.57
C SER A 518 -1.06 14.43 1.35
N SER A 519 -1.17 14.88 0.10
CA SER A 519 -1.58 16.24 -0.26
C SER A 519 -3.10 16.51 -0.19
N GLY A 520 -3.89 15.57 0.33
CA GLY A 520 -5.36 15.66 0.38
C GLY A 520 -5.95 16.95 0.98
N PRO A 521 -5.38 17.56 2.04
CA PRO A 521 -5.87 18.83 2.56
C PRO A 521 -5.87 19.97 1.54
N THR A 522 -4.94 19.98 0.58
CA THR A 522 -4.82 21.02 -0.45
C THR A 522 -6.07 21.05 -1.34
N SER A 523 -6.49 19.91 -1.88
CA SER A 523 -7.75 19.80 -2.64
C SER A 523 -8.99 19.86 -1.75
N ALA A 524 -8.96 19.31 -0.53
CA ALA A 524 -10.11 19.31 0.38
C ALA A 524 -10.53 20.72 0.84
N LEU A 525 -9.58 21.57 1.21
CA LEU A 525 -9.85 22.94 1.67
C LEU A 525 -10.43 23.80 0.54
N THR A 526 -9.87 23.71 -0.68
CA THR A 526 -10.40 24.46 -1.84
C THR A 526 -11.78 23.96 -2.26
N ASN A 527 -11.95 22.65 -2.47
CA ASN A 527 -13.17 22.08 -3.05
C ASN A 527 -14.38 22.04 -2.10
N TYR A 528 -14.17 22.03 -0.78
CA TYR A 528 -15.26 21.87 0.20
C TYR A 528 -15.37 23.01 1.22
N ILE A 529 -14.26 23.59 1.71
CA ILE A 529 -14.31 24.68 2.71
C ILE A 529 -14.55 26.03 2.04
N VAL A 530 -13.73 26.40 1.04
CA VAL A 530 -14.09 27.48 0.09
C VAL A 530 -15.28 27.02 -0.75
N GLY A 531 -15.30 25.74 -1.13
CA GLY A 531 -16.44 25.05 -1.73
C GLY A 531 -16.49 25.12 -3.26
N ILE A 532 -15.44 25.64 -3.91
CA ILE A 532 -15.38 25.89 -5.36
C ILE A 532 -14.79 24.69 -6.10
N THR A 533 -15.53 24.14 -7.08
CA THR A 533 -15.13 22.92 -7.82
C THR A 533 -15.68 22.94 -9.25
N VAL A 534 -14.91 22.43 -10.22
CA VAL A 534 -15.38 22.20 -11.60
C VAL A 534 -16.29 20.96 -11.67
N THR A 535 -17.33 20.98 -12.50
CA THR A 535 -18.31 19.87 -12.63
C THR A 535 -18.46 19.33 -14.05
N SER A 536 -17.77 19.94 -15.02
CA SER A 536 -17.56 19.44 -16.38
C SER A 536 -16.22 19.98 -16.91
N PRO A 537 -15.71 19.48 -18.06
CA PRO A 537 -14.36 19.78 -18.51
C PRO A 537 -14.03 21.29 -18.56
N LEU A 538 -12.81 21.63 -18.12
CA LEU A 538 -12.31 23.01 -17.97
C LEU A 538 -13.15 23.92 -17.05
N GLY A 539 -14.11 23.40 -16.29
CA GLY A 539 -15.04 24.22 -15.52
C GLY A 539 -16.07 24.96 -16.36
N ALA A 540 -16.38 24.48 -17.58
CA ALA A 540 -17.49 24.99 -18.37
C ALA A 540 -18.80 25.03 -17.55
N THR A 541 -19.00 24.02 -16.70
CA THR A 541 -19.85 24.09 -15.51
C THR A 541 -19.07 23.89 -14.22
N TRP A 542 -19.57 24.49 -13.13
CA TRP A 542 -18.92 24.50 -11.82
C TRP A 542 -19.93 24.55 -10.66
N ARG A 543 -19.46 24.38 -9.42
CA ARG A 543 -20.22 24.52 -8.18
C ARG A 543 -19.46 25.42 -7.20
N ILE A 544 -20.19 26.22 -6.42
CA ILE A 544 -19.68 26.79 -5.15
C ILE A 544 -20.62 26.36 -4.03
N ALA A 545 -20.13 25.57 -3.07
CA ALA A 545 -20.89 25.04 -1.94
C ALA A 545 -20.05 25.08 -0.65
N PRO A 546 -19.94 26.24 0.01
CA PRO A 546 -19.03 26.43 1.13
C PRO A 546 -19.43 25.65 2.38
N GLN A 547 -18.43 25.16 3.12
CA GLN A 547 -18.63 24.52 4.42
C GLN A 547 -17.84 25.28 5.49
N PHE A 548 -18.56 26.09 6.29
CA PHE A 548 -17.92 27.14 7.09
C PHE A 548 -17.20 26.68 8.36
N VAL A 549 -17.65 25.59 8.99
CA VAL A 549 -17.09 25.04 10.23
C VAL A 549 -16.91 26.14 11.32
N ASP A 550 -15.79 26.12 12.04
CA ASP A 550 -15.39 27.11 13.05
C ASP A 550 -14.75 28.39 12.46
N LEU A 551 -14.28 28.33 11.21
CA LEU A 551 -13.63 29.43 10.50
C LEU A 551 -14.58 30.62 10.30
N GLN A 552 -14.06 31.83 10.39
CA GLN A 552 -14.77 33.08 10.13
C GLN A 552 -14.73 33.51 8.66
N SER A 553 -13.64 33.18 7.95
CA SER A 553 -13.49 33.46 6.53
C SER A 553 -12.54 32.47 5.87
N ALA A 554 -12.86 32.08 4.63
CA ALA A 554 -11.94 31.38 3.75
C ALA A 554 -12.12 31.85 2.30
N GLU A 555 -11.02 31.90 1.55
CA GLU A 555 -10.97 32.21 0.13
C GLU A 555 -9.95 31.30 -0.58
N GLY A 556 -10.10 31.17 -1.90
CA GLY A 556 -9.19 30.40 -2.73
C GLY A 556 -9.59 30.40 -4.19
N GLY A 557 -8.71 29.88 -5.03
CA GLY A 557 -8.91 29.86 -6.47
C GLY A 557 -7.87 29.04 -7.21
N PHE A 558 -8.13 28.80 -8.48
CA PHE A 558 -7.30 28.04 -9.42
C PHE A 558 -7.52 28.56 -10.86
N THR A 559 -6.72 28.10 -11.82
CA THR A 559 -6.92 28.43 -13.25
C THR A 559 -7.30 27.21 -14.07
N THR A 560 -7.81 27.51 -15.27
CA THR A 560 -7.99 26.58 -16.39
C THR A 560 -7.66 27.36 -17.67
N SER A 561 -7.68 26.72 -18.85
CA SER A 561 -7.57 27.45 -20.12
C SER A 561 -8.76 28.39 -20.42
N LEU A 562 -9.88 28.30 -19.69
CA LEU A 562 -10.97 29.29 -19.74
C LEU A 562 -10.65 30.55 -18.90
N GLY A 563 -9.77 30.46 -17.91
CA GLY A 563 -9.37 31.55 -17.03
C GLY A 563 -9.40 31.21 -15.54
N LYS A 564 -9.46 32.26 -14.71
CA LYS A 564 -9.43 32.17 -13.24
C LYS A 564 -10.80 31.80 -12.66
N PHE A 565 -10.79 30.85 -11.74
CA PHE A 565 -11.88 30.51 -10.84
C PHE A 565 -11.48 30.90 -9.42
N GLN A 566 -12.30 31.71 -8.75
CA GLN A 566 -12.02 32.23 -7.41
C GLN A 566 -13.32 32.36 -6.62
N ALA A 567 -13.29 31.99 -5.34
CA ALA A 567 -14.37 32.27 -4.40
C ALA A 567 -13.80 32.60 -3.02
N GLY A 568 -14.50 33.45 -2.28
CA GLY A 568 -14.23 33.75 -0.89
C GLY A 568 -15.51 34.04 -0.13
N TRP A 569 -15.52 33.79 1.17
CA TRP A 569 -16.67 34.06 2.03
C TRP A 569 -16.22 34.56 3.41
N SER A 570 -17.09 35.35 4.06
CA SER A 570 -16.83 35.90 5.38
C SER A 570 -18.11 35.98 6.23
N LYS A 571 -18.05 35.44 7.45
CA LYS A 571 -19.15 35.47 8.43
C LYS A 571 -19.38 36.87 8.99
N THR A 572 -20.63 37.14 9.35
CA THR A 572 -21.08 38.38 10.00
C THR A 572 -22.14 38.04 11.06
N ASP A 573 -22.44 38.97 11.97
CA ASP A 573 -23.49 38.85 13.00
C ASP A 573 -24.90 38.46 12.48
N LYS A 574 -25.13 38.50 11.15
CA LYS A 574 -26.43 38.36 10.50
C LYS A 574 -26.45 37.36 9.34
N GLY A 575 -25.36 36.62 9.12
CA GLY A 575 -25.19 35.75 7.95
C GLY A 575 -23.78 35.87 7.39
N TYR A 576 -23.61 35.98 6.07
CA TYR A 576 -22.29 36.05 5.43
C TYR A 576 -22.31 36.79 4.09
N THR A 577 -21.13 37.25 3.65
CA THR A 577 -20.85 37.58 2.25
C THR A 577 -20.16 36.40 1.57
N LEU A 578 -20.40 36.25 0.26
CA LEU A 578 -19.69 35.34 -0.63
C LEU A 578 -19.40 36.08 -1.93
N ASP A 579 -18.12 36.25 -2.24
CA ASP A 579 -17.62 36.95 -3.41
C ASP A 579 -16.97 35.92 -4.35
N PHE A 580 -17.32 35.91 -5.63
CA PHE A 580 -16.79 34.91 -6.57
C PHE A 580 -16.56 35.47 -7.97
N THR A 581 -15.48 35.00 -8.61
CA THR A 581 -15.11 35.34 -10.00
C THR A 581 -14.88 34.04 -10.77
N VAL A 582 -15.53 33.93 -11.93
CA VAL A 582 -15.43 32.78 -12.83
C VAL A 582 -15.36 33.25 -14.28
N PRO A 583 -14.85 32.44 -15.23
CA PRO A 583 -14.75 32.84 -16.62
C PRO A 583 -16.09 33.15 -17.28
N HIS A 584 -16.12 34.17 -18.14
CA HIS A 584 -17.31 34.55 -18.88
C HIS A 584 -17.76 33.43 -19.83
N GLY A 585 -19.07 33.10 -19.80
CA GLY A 585 -19.66 32.02 -20.59
C GLY A 585 -19.76 30.69 -19.84
N THR A 586 -19.17 30.57 -18.64
CA THR A 586 -19.41 29.43 -17.74
C THR A 586 -20.73 29.60 -16.96
N GLN A 587 -21.29 28.49 -16.48
CA GLN A 587 -22.50 28.46 -15.66
C GLN A 587 -22.32 27.54 -14.44
N GLY A 588 -22.79 27.95 -13.27
CA GLY A 588 -22.61 27.15 -12.06
C GLY A 588 -23.75 27.22 -11.07
N ASN A 589 -23.76 26.25 -10.15
CA ASN A 589 -24.70 26.17 -9.06
C ASN A 589 -24.05 26.63 -7.75
N LEU A 590 -24.65 27.63 -7.14
CA LEU A 590 -24.32 28.09 -5.80
C LEU A 590 -25.22 27.36 -4.80
N THR A 591 -24.64 26.66 -3.84
CA THR A 591 -25.37 25.97 -2.75
C THR A 591 -25.03 26.67 -1.44
N LEU A 592 -25.94 27.55 -1.02
CA LEU A 592 -25.72 28.53 0.05
C LEU A 592 -26.24 27.97 1.39
N PRO A 593 -25.38 27.62 2.37
CA PRO A 593 -25.82 27.08 3.65
C PRO A 593 -26.53 28.14 4.51
N PHE A 594 -27.51 27.72 5.32
CA PHE A 594 -28.18 28.59 6.28
C PHE A 594 -27.32 28.76 7.55
N VAL A 595 -27.08 30.00 8.00
CA VAL A 595 -26.41 30.30 9.29
C VAL A 595 -27.42 30.30 10.46
N GLY A 596 -28.48 29.49 10.39
CA GLY A 596 -29.56 29.50 11.38
C GLY A 596 -30.87 28.87 10.90
N THR A 597 -31.87 28.81 11.78
CA THR A 597 -33.14 28.08 11.54
C THR A 597 -34.12 28.78 10.61
N ALA A 598 -33.93 30.07 10.33
CA ALA A 598 -34.78 30.84 9.44
C ALA A 598 -34.28 30.77 7.98
N LYS A 599 -35.21 30.78 7.04
CA LYS A 599 -34.91 30.89 5.60
C LYS A 599 -34.19 32.22 5.32
N PRO A 600 -33.01 32.22 4.65
CA PRO A 600 -32.29 33.45 4.34
C PRO A 600 -32.99 34.29 3.26
N SER A 601 -32.76 35.61 3.32
CA SER A 601 -32.86 36.50 2.15
C SER A 601 -31.50 36.50 1.45
N ILE A 602 -31.49 36.36 0.12
CA ILE A 602 -30.27 36.27 -0.69
C ILE A 602 -30.27 37.43 -1.67
N LYS A 603 -29.17 38.18 -1.67
CA LYS A 603 -28.93 39.27 -2.63
C LYS A 603 -27.71 38.96 -3.47
N ILE A 604 -27.82 39.12 -4.78
CA ILE A 604 -26.72 39.05 -5.74
C ILE A 604 -26.54 40.47 -6.30
N ASP A 605 -25.34 41.03 -6.19
CA ASP A 605 -24.99 42.41 -6.55
C ASP A 605 -25.98 43.45 -5.99
N GLY A 606 -26.37 43.25 -4.72
CA GLY A 606 -27.35 44.06 -4.00
C GLY A 606 -28.83 43.80 -4.35
N THR A 607 -29.11 43.04 -5.41
CA THR A 607 -30.48 42.72 -5.87
C THR A 607 -31.00 41.46 -5.21
N GLU A 608 -32.17 41.51 -4.58
CA GLU A 608 -32.78 40.36 -3.88
C GLU A 608 -33.37 39.34 -4.86
N ILE A 609 -32.93 38.07 -4.76
CA ILE A 609 -33.30 37.00 -5.68
C ILE A 609 -34.28 36.03 -5.01
N THR A 610 -35.55 36.13 -5.40
CA THR A 610 -36.63 35.27 -4.90
C THR A 610 -37.12 34.23 -5.91
N ARG A 611 -36.78 34.39 -7.19
CA ARG A 611 -37.20 33.53 -8.30
C ARG A 611 -36.03 32.65 -8.76
N GLY A 612 -36.27 31.35 -8.93
CA GLY A 612 -35.25 30.38 -9.34
C GLY A 612 -34.42 29.79 -8.21
N VAL A 613 -34.48 30.35 -7.00
CA VAL A 613 -33.82 29.78 -5.82
C VAL A 613 -34.62 28.61 -5.26
N GLN A 614 -33.99 27.44 -5.18
CA GLN A 614 -34.53 26.24 -4.55
C GLN A 614 -34.05 26.17 -3.09
N TYR A 615 -34.89 25.67 -2.17
CA TYR A 615 -34.55 25.60 -0.75
C TYR A 615 -34.80 24.18 -0.24
N ALA A 616 -33.74 23.50 0.22
CA ALA A 616 -33.78 22.12 0.71
C ALA A 616 -32.64 21.89 1.71
N ASN A 617 -32.87 21.01 2.70
CA ASN A 617 -31.83 20.51 3.61
C ASN A 617 -30.95 21.62 4.26
N ALA A 618 -31.58 22.70 4.74
CA ALA A 618 -30.92 23.89 5.29
C ALA A 618 -29.91 24.59 4.35
N THR A 619 -30.11 24.45 3.03
CA THR A 619 -29.37 25.17 1.98
C THR A 619 -30.33 25.85 1.00
N ALA A 620 -29.81 26.84 0.28
CA ALA A 620 -30.48 27.51 -0.83
C ALA A 620 -29.63 27.38 -2.10
N THR A 621 -30.18 26.74 -3.14
CA THR A 621 -29.48 26.52 -4.41
C THR A 621 -29.96 27.49 -5.48
N VAL A 622 -29.04 28.17 -6.15
CA VAL A 622 -29.31 29.08 -7.28
C VAL A 622 -28.28 28.88 -8.39
N THR A 623 -28.75 28.82 -9.63
CA THR A 623 -27.89 28.73 -10.83
C THR A 623 -27.55 30.14 -11.32
N VAL A 624 -26.28 30.41 -11.59
CA VAL A 624 -25.75 31.71 -12.04
C VAL A 624 -24.78 31.56 -13.22
N SER A 625 -24.50 32.66 -13.91
CA SER A 625 -23.56 32.71 -15.05
C SER A 625 -22.72 33.99 -14.96
N GLY A 626 -21.39 33.85 -14.97
CA GLY A 626 -20.47 34.92 -14.57
C GLY A 626 -20.31 35.04 -13.04
N GLY A 627 -19.35 35.87 -12.61
CA GLY A 627 -19.09 36.17 -11.20
C GLY A 627 -20.02 37.23 -10.60
N GLY A 628 -19.91 37.47 -9.29
CA GLY A 628 -20.67 38.51 -8.56
C GLY A 628 -20.43 38.48 -7.04
N THR A 629 -21.03 39.44 -6.33
CA THR A 629 -21.01 39.53 -4.85
C THR A 629 -22.36 39.10 -4.30
N ILE A 630 -22.37 38.20 -3.32
CA ILE A 630 -23.58 37.67 -2.69
C ILE A 630 -23.61 38.00 -1.21
N VAL A 631 -24.77 38.41 -0.73
CA VAL A 631 -25.01 38.66 0.70
C VAL A 631 -26.21 37.87 1.16
N THR A 632 -25.98 36.98 2.12
CA THR A 632 -26.99 36.09 2.70
C THR A 632 -27.38 36.62 4.07
N PHE A 633 -28.63 37.06 4.23
CA PHE A 633 -29.16 37.63 5.47
C PHE A 633 -30.14 36.68 6.15
N ASN A 634 -29.82 36.29 7.39
CA ASN A 634 -30.77 35.66 8.29
C ASN A 634 -31.45 36.76 9.15
N PRO A 635 -32.79 36.90 9.09
CA PRO A 635 -33.49 37.83 9.96
C PRO A 635 -33.40 37.37 11.44
N PRO A 636 -33.30 38.29 12.40
CA PRO A 636 -33.30 37.93 13.82
C PRO A 636 -34.62 37.26 14.21
N GLN A 637 -34.55 36.28 15.11
CA GLN A 637 -35.75 35.60 15.61
C GLN A 637 -36.67 36.57 16.35
N PHE A 638 -37.80 36.92 15.73
CA PHE A 638 -38.94 37.44 16.46
C PHE A 638 -39.53 36.31 17.30
N LEU A 639 -39.20 36.29 18.59
CA LEU A 639 -39.89 35.45 19.58
C LEU A 639 -41.39 35.80 19.55
N PRO A 640 -42.29 34.86 19.21
CA PRO A 640 -43.71 35.12 19.32
C PRO A 640 -44.07 35.35 20.79
N TYR A 641 -44.92 36.34 21.06
CA TYR A 641 -45.33 36.69 22.43
C TYR A 641 -45.93 35.47 23.13
N ALA A 642 -45.28 35.01 24.21
CA ALA A 642 -45.83 33.98 25.07
C ALA A 642 -47.09 34.52 25.79
N ILE A 643 -48.26 34.01 25.41
CA ILE A 643 -49.51 34.31 26.10
C ILE A 643 -49.45 33.71 27.50
N LEU A 644 -49.78 34.51 28.50
CA LEU A 644 -49.65 34.16 29.92
C LEU A 644 -50.58 33.00 30.31
N ALA A 645 -49.99 31.91 30.79
CA ALA A 645 -50.65 30.90 31.60
C ALA A 645 -49.77 30.56 32.82
N GLN A 646 -50.29 30.86 34.02
CA GLN A 646 -49.72 30.51 35.32
C GLN A 646 -50.85 29.95 36.20
N PRO A 647 -50.56 29.28 37.34
CA PRO A 647 -49.55 28.23 37.51
C PRO A 647 -50.15 27.03 38.28
N SER A 648 -49.35 26.01 38.59
CA SER A 648 -49.65 25.12 39.74
C SER A 648 -48.37 24.76 40.49
N ASN A 649 -48.49 24.57 41.81
CA ASN A 649 -47.40 24.67 42.78
C ASN A 649 -46.80 23.33 43.24
N GLN A 650 -45.66 23.49 43.93
CA GLN A 650 -44.93 22.58 44.84
C GLN A 650 -43.81 21.79 44.14
N GLY A 651 -42.57 21.71 44.65
CA GLY A 651 -42.02 21.98 45.99
C GLY A 651 -41.03 20.84 46.31
N SER A 652 -39.91 21.01 47.02
CA SER A 652 -39.38 22.16 47.76
C SER A 652 -37.84 22.10 47.87
N SER A 653 -37.24 23.28 48.06
CA SER A 653 -35.84 23.64 48.34
C SER A 653 -34.94 22.70 49.15
N ASN A 654 -33.61 22.81 48.92
CA ASN A 654 -32.60 23.27 49.91
C ASN A 654 -31.16 23.29 49.30
N HIS A 655 -30.22 24.20 49.62
CA HIS A 655 -30.30 25.58 50.16
C HIS A 655 -28.88 26.24 50.16
N VAL A 656 -28.73 27.54 49.83
CA VAL A 656 -27.71 28.50 50.42
C VAL A 656 -26.21 28.23 50.06
N SER A 657 -25.22 29.15 49.97
CA SER A 657 -24.97 30.61 50.19
C SER A 657 -23.60 31.00 49.55
N LEU A 658 -23.13 32.27 49.36
CA LEU A 658 -23.72 33.62 49.41
C LEU A 658 -22.95 34.63 48.50
N ILE A 659 -23.61 35.75 48.24
CA ILE A 659 -23.32 37.04 47.57
C ILE A 659 -22.13 37.88 48.14
N ILE A 660 -21.52 38.78 47.33
CA ILE A 660 -21.34 40.26 47.52
C ILE A 660 -20.54 40.83 46.31
N ARG A 661 -21.10 41.67 45.39
CA ARG A 661 -21.37 43.15 45.43
C ARG A 661 -20.09 44.02 45.40
N SER A 662 -20.00 45.25 44.87
CA SER A 662 -20.93 46.33 44.40
C SER A 662 -20.10 47.40 43.60
N ALA A 663 -20.56 48.49 42.93
CA ALA A 663 -21.88 49.02 42.48
C ALA A 663 -21.72 50.29 41.57
N HIS A 664 -22.80 50.66 40.86
CA HIS A 664 -23.17 52.00 40.30
C HIS A 664 -22.41 52.61 39.09
N PHE A 665 -22.83 53.71 38.42
CA PHE A 665 -24.12 54.27 37.87
C PHE A 665 -23.99 55.80 37.68
N HIS A 666 -24.28 56.35 36.48
CA HIS A 666 -24.66 57.75 36.08
C HIS A 666 -24.07 58.07 34.67
N ARG A 667 -24.54 58.97 33.79
CA ARG A 667 -25.84 59.58 33.37
C ARG A 667 -25.50 60.73 32.37
N ILE A 668 -26.01 60.69 31.12
CA ILE A 668 -26.67 61.80 30.34
C ILE A 668 -25.95 63.19 30.26
N PRO A 669 -25.70 63.80 29.05
CA PRO A 669 -26.78 64.45 28.26
C PRO A 669 -26.67 64.44 26.70
N ILE A 670 -27.55 65.22 26.04
CA ILE A 670 -28.00 65.21 24.63
C ILE A 670 -27.60 66.51 23.89
N LEU A 671 -27.49 66.50 22.55
CA LEU A 671 -27.79 67.67 21.68
C LEU A 671 -28.22 67.27 20.25
N GLN A 672 -28.82 68.20 19.48
CA GLN A 672 -29.59 67.97 18.23
C GLN A 672 -29.01 68.73 16.99
N THR A 673 -29.77 68.71 15.88
CA THR A 673 -29.69 69.46 14.57
C THR A 673 -29.10 68.65 13.38
N LEU A 674 -29.54 68.80 12.12
CA LEU A 674 -30.66 69.58 11.52
C LEU A 674 -31.19 68.97 10.17
N HIS A 675 -32.16 69.65 9.56
CA HIS A 675 -32.73 69.49 8.20
C HIS A 675 -31.98 70.39 7.15
N PRO A 676 -32.31 70.43 5.83
CA PRO A 676 -33.44 69.81 5.09
C PRO A 676 -33.09 69.09 3.75
N SER A 677 -34.12 68.58 3.07
CA SER A 677 -34.16 68.17 1.65
C SER A 677 -34.23 69.39 0.68
N PRO A 678 -34.20 69.26 -0.67
CA PRO A 678 -35.35 68.74 -1.43
C PRO A 678 -35.09 68.02 -2.80
N THR A 679 -36.18 67.45 -3.36
CA THR A 679 -36.54 67.15 -4.78
C THR A 679 -35.51 67.31 -5.91
N GLN A 680 -35.30 66.32 -6.81
CA GLN A 680 -36.18 65.88 -7.93
C GLN A 680 -36.53 66.97 -8.99
N PRO A 681 -36.80 66.63 -10.28
CA PRO A 681 -36.47 65.41 -11.05
C PRO A 681 -35.85 65.74 -12.44
N ILE A 682 -35.69 64.75 -13.33
CA ILE A 682 -36.09 64.85 -14.77
C ILE A 682 -35.95 63.48 -15.48
N GLN A 683 -36.98 63.13 -16.24
CA GLN A 683 -37.07 62.12 -17.31
C GLN A 683 -37.68 62.85 -18.53
N PRO A 684 -37.78 62.26 -19.73
CA PRO A 684 -37.07 61.13 -20.31
C PRO A 684 -36.51 61.48 -21.72
N THR A 685 -36.05 60.50 -22.52
CA THR A 685 -36.42 60.48 -23.95
C THR A 685 -36.26 59.07 -24.55
N GLN A 686 -37.30 58.59 -25.23
CA GLN A 686 -37.17 57.55 -26.25
C GLN A 686 -37.05 58.23 -27.61
N HIS A 687 -36.37 57.61 -28.58
CA HIS A 687 -36.88 57.68 -29.94
C HIS A 687 -36.54 56.46 -30.82
N THR A 688 -37.63 55.87 -31.29
CA THR A 688 -37.83 55.14 -32.55
C THR A 688 -37.31 55.94 -33.77
N GLN A 689 -37.02 55.40 -34.97
CA GLN A 689 -37.38 54.10 -35.57
C GLN A 689 -36.60 53.76 -36.88
N THR A 690 -36.68 52.49 -37.31
CA THR A 690 -36.76 51.98 -38.71
C THR A 690 -35.65 52.13 -39.79
N ASN A 691 -35.26 50.95 -40.30
CA ASN A 691 -35.30 50.49 -41.73
C ASN A 691 -34.19 50.80 -42.77
N LYS A 692 -33.64 49.68 -43.29
CA LYS A 692 -33.22 49.41 -44.71
C LYS A 692 -31.94 50.14 -45.21
N MET A 693 -31.15 49.65 -46.17
CA MET A 693 -31.27 48.47 -47.06
C MET A 693 -29.89 47.73 -47.31
N PRO A 694 -29.52 47.08 -48.46
CA PRO A 694 -28.56 45.96 -48.47
C PRO A 694 -27.19 46.37 -49.10
N PRO A 695 -26.34 45.47 -49.64
CA PRO A 695 -26.20 44.00 -49.48
C PRO A 695 -24.81 43.58 -48.95
N ILE A 696 -24.60 42.28 -48.71
CA ILE A 696 -23.27 41.69 -48.50
C ILE A 696 -22.78 41.03 -49.82
N PRO A 697 -21.66 41.49 -50.42
CA PRO A 697 -21.02 40.82 -51.56
C PRO A 697 -20.39 39.46 -51.16
N PRO A 698 -20.19 38.53 -52.11
CA PRO A 698 -20.11 37.11 -51.79
C PRO A 698 -18.71 36.56 -51.55
N SER A 699 -18.66 35.43 -50.83
CA SER A 699 -17.56 34.45 -50.83
C SER A 699 -17.59 33.59 -52.12
N LEU A 700 -16.82 32.48 -52.15
CA LEU A 700 -16.49 31.55 -53.27
C LEU A 700 -15.13 31.89 -53.92
N ARG A 701 -14.26 30.95 -54.32
CA ARG A 701 -14.27 29.47 -54.50
C ARG A 701 -12.81 28.96 -54.38
N ALA A 702 -12.49 27.67 -54.25
CA ALA A 702 -13.18 26.50 -53.68
C ALA A 702 -12.21 25.30 -53.65
N ALA A 703 -12.53 24.28 -52.83
CA ALA A 703 -11.87 22.98 -52.82
C ALA A 703 -12.10 22.15 -54.10
N ARG A 704 -11.21 21.18 -54.38
CA ARG A 704 -11.59 19.75 -54.53
C ARG A 704 -10.43 18.76 -54.72
N ALA A 705 -10.52 17.67 -53.96
CA ALA A 705 -10.41 16.24 -54.35
C ALA A 705 -9.26 15.70 -55.25
N GLN A 706 -8.55 14.73 -54.66
CA GLN A 706 -8.25 13.38 -55.20
C GLN A 706 -7.29 13.14 -56.40
N TRP A 707 -6.35 12.23 -56.13
CA TRP A 707 -5.93 11.07 -56.93
C TRP A 707 -4.82 11.16 -58.02
N ARG A 708 -3.99 10.09 -58.03
CA ARG A 708 -3.26 9.45 -59.13
C ARG A 708 -1.93 10.03 -59.68
N THR A 709 -0.83 9.44 -59.17
CA THR A 709 0.22 8.67 -59.91
C THR A 709 0.97 9.23 -61.15
N CYS A 710 2.25 8.80 -61.22
CA CYS A 710 3.14 8.65 -62.40
C CYS A 710 4.10 9.79 -62.82
N THR A 711 5.34 9.69 -62.30
CA THR A 711 6.63 9.57 -63.04
C THR A 711 7.08 10.56 -64.12
N GLN A 712 8.39 10.88 -64.04
CA GLN A 712 9.32 11.28 -65.13
C GLN A 712 9.19 12.73 -65.67
N HIS A 713 10.24 13.41 -66.16
CA HIS A 713 11.64 13.01 -66.46
C HIS A 713 12.60 14.24 -66.48
N LEU A 714 13.88 14.05 -66.05
CA LEU A 714 15.11 14.78 -66.49
C LEU A 714 15.19 16.31 -66.19
N HIS A 715 16.35 16.98 -66.08
CA HIS A 715 17.80 16.68 -66.20
C HIS A 715 18.56 17.54 -65.15
N ALA A 716 19.83 17.34 -64.76
CA ALA A 716 20.85 16.36 -65.14
C ALA A 716 21.47 15.68 -63.87
N SER A 717 22.76 15.66 -63.48
CA SER A 717 24.04 16.15 -64.06
C SER A 717 25.26 15.31 -63.59
N THR A 718 26.46 15.74 -64.00
CA THR A 718 27.83 15.34 -63.63
C THR A 718 28.06 14.30 -62.50
N ASN A 719 28.42 13.09 -62.94
CA ASN A 719 29.27 12.06 -62.31
C ASN A 719 30.68 12.11 -63.00
N PRO A 720 31.67 11.19 -62.80
CA PRO A 720 31.92 10.12 -61.80
C PRO A 720 33.27 10.42 -61.06
N PRO A 721 34.43 9.68 -61.05
CA PRO A 721 34.76 8.24 -61.22
C PRO A 721 35.85 7.61 -60.29
N LYS A 722 35.47 6.53 -59.58
CA LYS A 722 36.11 5.18 -59.52
C LYS A 722 37.62 4.94 -59.20
N THR A 723 37.83 3.82 -58.48
CA THR A 723 38.98 2.85 -58.54
C THR A 723 40.35 3.24 -57.93
N ARG A 724 41.26 2.32 -57.55
CA ARG A 724 41.41 0.86 -57.84
C ARG A 724 42.12 0.05 -56.73
N LEU A 725 42.11 -1.28 -56.88
CA LEU A 725 42.85 -2.33 -56.13
C LEU A 725 44.36 -2.09 -56.00
N TYR A 726 44.98 -2.68 -54.96
CA TYR A 726 46.19 -3.53 -55.08
C TYR A 726 46.31 -4.56 -53.94
N SER A 727 47.21 -5.54 -54.09
CA SER A 727 47.46 -6.66 -53.16
C SER A 727 48.96 -6.91 -53.05
N THR A 728 49.46 -7.28 -51.87
CA THR A 728 50.78 -7.93 -51.74
C THR A 728 50.90 -8.83 -50.51
N THR A 729 51.63 -9.93 -50.70
CA THR A 729 51.87 -11.06 -49.80
C THR A 729 53.00 -10.83 -48.78
N ARG A 730 52.94 -11.58 -47.64
CA ARG A 730 53.98 -12.43 -47.00
C ARG A 730 53.47 -12.84 -45.58
N THR A 731 53.40 -14.10 -45.13
CA THR A 731 54.40 -15.18 -44.89
C THR A 731 55.50 -14.79 -43.88
N LEU A 732 55.96 -15.61 -42.92
CA LEU A 732 55.92 -17.08 -42.79
C LEU A 732 56.35 -17.56 -41.36
N ARG A 733 56.02 -18.83 -41.03
CA ARG A 733 56.51 -19.74 -39.94
C ARG A 733 55.73 -19.76 -38.61
N SER A 734 55.43 -20.89 -37.93
CA SER A 734 55.74 -22.35 -38.01
C SER A 734 56.80 -22.92 -37.07
N SER A 735 56.36 -23.57 -35.99
CA SER A 735 56.79 -24.91 -35.48
C SER A 735 55.95 -25.25 -34.21
N THR A 736 55.43 -26.44 -33.85
CA THR A 736 55.48 -27.88 -34.23
C THR A 736 56.21 -28.82 -33.26
N SER A 737 55.45 -29.43 -32.34
CA SER A 737 55.52 -30.86 -31.95
C SER A 737 54.14 -31.26 -31.37
N THR A 738 53.46 -32.41 -31.57
CA THR A 738 53.79 -33.85 -31.79
C THR A 738 54.28 -34.58 -30.53
N SER A 739 53.66 -35.68 -30.05
CA SER A 739 52.56 -36.51 -30.59
C SER A 739 52.01 -37.56 -29.60
N ASN A 740 50.79 -38.06 -29.85
CA ASN A 740 50.28 -39.42 -29.50
C ASN A 740 49.98 -39.74 -27.99
N THR A 741 49.02 -40.61 -27.59
CA THR A 741 48.07 -41.50 -28.33
C THR A 741 46.86 -41.93 -27.45
N THR A 742 45.65 -42.07 -28.05
CA THR A 742 44.52 -43.01 -27.71
C THR A 742 43.93 -43.09 -26.27
N ALA A 743 42.61 -43.29 -26.03
CA ALA A 743 41.43 -43.35 -26.91
C ALA A 743 40.07 -43.21 -26.14
N SER A 744 39.01 -42.89 -26.91
CA SER A 744 37.57 -43.18 -26.68
C SER A 744 36.87 -42.80 -25.35
N ASN A 745 35.95 -41.83 -25.44
CA ASN A 745 34.50 -42.09 -25.30
C ASN A 745 33.67 -41.04 -26.07
N PRO A 746 32.87 -41.40 -27.10
CA PRO A 746 32.20 -40.42 -27.95
C PRO A 746 30.73 -40.16 -27.55
N LEU A 747 30.39 -38.93 -27.14
CA LEU A 747 29.04 -38.36 -27.37
C LEU A 747 28.97 -36.81 -27.32
N ARG A 748 29.98 -36.12 -27.87
CA ARG A 748 29.89 -34.70 -28.24
C ARG A 748 30.42 -34.47 -29.66
N SER A 749 29.52 -34.41 -30.63
CA SER A 749 29.58 -33.47 -31.78
C SER A 749 28.43 -33.69 -32.76
N ALA A 750 27.59 -32.67 -32.92
CA ALA A 750 26.65 -32.55 -34.04
C ALA A 750 26.21 -31.08 -34.21
N ALA A 751 27.18 -30.15 -34.28
CA ALA A 751 26.89 -28.81 -34.78
C ALA A 751 26.31 -28.94 -36.19
N ARG A 752 25.07 -28.50 -36.40
CA ARG A 752 24.29 -28.83 -37.61
C ARG A 752 24.05 -27.57 -38.43
N ALA A 753 24.32 -27.68 -39.74
CA ALA A 753 24.30 -26.57 -40.68
C ALA A 753 22.97 -25.77 -40.67
N PRO A 754 23.00 -24.46 -40.99
CA PRO A 754 21.81 -23.61 -41.00
C PRO A 754 20.75 -24.14 -41.97
N ARG A 755 19.49 -24.13 -41.54
CA ARG A 755 18.33 -24.54 -42.33
C ARG A 755 17.56 -23.32 -42.83
N SER A 756 16.82 -23.49 -43.94
CA SER A 756 15.97 -22.42 -44.46
C SER A 756 14.72 -22.24 -43.62
N ARG A 757 14.37 -20.96 -43.37
CA ARG A 757 13.24 -20.50 -42.55
C ARG A 757 11.87 -21.09 -42.96
N GLU A 758 11.73 -21.53 -44.21
CA GLU A 758 10.54 -22.19 -44.73
C GLU A 758 10.28 -23.59 -44.13
N GLN A 759 11.33 -24.36 -43.82
CA GLN A 759 11.17 -25.73 -43.32
C GLN A 759 10.57 -25.76 -41.92
N ASP A 760 11.02 -24.86 -41.04
CA ASP A 760 10.46 -24.75 -39.68
C ASP A 760 9.05 -24.13 -39.69
N LEU A 761 8.76 -23.21 -40.63
CA LEU A 761 7.40 -22.68 -40.87
C LEU A 761 6.43 -23.78 -41.34
N ALA A 762 6.86 -24.65 -42.27
CA ALA A 762 6.07 -25.79 -42.72
C ALA A 762 5.85 -26.82 -41.60
N ARG A 763 6.85 -27.01 -40.72
CA ARG A 763 6.76 -27.92 -39.58
C ARG A 763 5.83 -27.38 -38.49
N SER A 764 5.93 -26.10 -38.16
CA SER A 764 5.05 -25.40 -37.22
C SER A 764 3.58 -25.44 -37.68
N LYS A 765 3.33 -25.15 -38.97
CA LYS A 765 1.99 -25.29 -39.56
C LYS A 765 1.46 -26.73 -39.46
N ARG A 766 2.29 -27.76 -39.71
CA ARG A 766 1.87 -29.16 -39.50
C ARG A 766 1.53 -29.47 -38.04
N SER A 767 2.28 -28.98 -37.06
CA SER A 767 1.90 -29.16 -35.64
C SER A 767 0.59 -28.45 -35.29
N MET A 768 0.37 -27.22 -35.75
CA MET A 768 -0.89 -26.51 -35.53
C MET A 768 -2.09 -27.25 -36.14
N TYR A 769 -1.96 -27.76 -37.38
CA TYR A 769 -3.02 -28.56 -38.00
C TYR A 769 -3.32 -29.84 -37.22
N ILE A 770 -2.28 -30.58 -36.76
CA ILE A 770 -2.47 -31.80 -35.96
C ILE A 770 -3.18 -31.49 -34.62
N SER A 771 -2.78 -30.43 -33.92
CA SER A 771 -3.44 -30.01 -32.68
C SER A 771 -4.88 -29.55 -32.91
N ALA A 772 -5.15 -28.79 -33.97
CA ALA A 772 -6.50 -28.35 -34.32
C ALA A 772 -7.42 -29.53 -34.66
N THR A 773 -6.95 -30.52 -35.44
CA THR A 773 -7.68 -31.75 -35.70
C THR A 773 -7.91 -32.54 -34.41
N GLY A 774 -6.92 -32.61 -33.51
CA GLY A 774 -7.05 -33.23 -32.19
C GLY A 774 -8.17 -32.62 -31.35
N MET A 775 -8.24 -31.29 -31.27
CA MET A 775 -9.31 -30.60 -30.54
C MET A 775 -10.70 -30.86 -31.14
N ILE A 776 -10.84 -30.88 -32.46
CA ILE A 776 -12.11 -31.20 -33.14
C ILE A 776 -12.54 -32.65 -32.85
N VAL A 777 -11.60 -33.61 -32.88
CA VAL A 777 -11.89 -35.01 -32.53
C VAL A 777 -12.31 -35.14 -31.05
N CYS A 778 -11.68 -34.41 -30.13
CA CYS A 778 -12.09 -34.37 -28.73
C CYS A 778 -13.49 -33.75 -28.53
N ALA A 779 -13.82 -32.69 -29.27
CA ALA A 779 -15.14 -32.05 -29.22
C ALA A 779 -16.25 -32.99 -29.75
N VAL A 780 -16.00 -33.70 -30.86
CA VAL A 780 -16.92 -34.72 -31.38
C VAL A 780 -17.04 -35.91 -30.41
N GLY A 781 -15.94 -36.30 -29.75
CA GLY A 781 -15.95 -37.31 -28.70
C GLY A 781 -16.83 -36.93 -27.50
N MET A 782 -16.67 -35.71 -26.97
CA MET A 782 -17.51 -35.19 -25.87
C MET A 782 -18.97 -35.06 -26.29
N TYR A 783 -19.26 -34.55 -27.49
CA TYR A 783 -20.62 -34.50 -28.02
C TYR A 783 -21.24 -35.91 -28.13
N GLY A 784 -20.45 -36.91 -28.55
CA GLY A 784 -20.85 -38.32 -28.58
C GLY A 784 -21.19 -38.88 -27.19
N VAL A 785 -20.36 -38.62 -26.17
CA VAL A 785 -20.63 -39.05 -24.78
C VAL A 785 -21.90 -38.38 -24.23
N ILE A 786 -22.10 -37.09 -24.48
CA ILE A 786 -23.30 -36.33 -24.07
C ILE A 786 -24.54 -36.84 -24.81
N LYS A 787 -24.44 -37.25 -26.08
CA LYS A 787 -25.56 -37.79 -26.86
C LYS A 787 -25.90 -39.26 -26.59
N ALA A 788 -24.95 -40.04 -26.05
CA ALA A 788 -25.11 -41.46 -25.82
C ALA A 788 -25.57 -41.83 -24.39
N ASP A 789 -25.73 -40.84 -23.50
CA ASP A 789 -26.22 -40.98 -22.11
C ASP A 789 -25.62 -42.18 -21.35
N VAL A 790 -24.29 -42.30 -21.43
CA VAL A 790 -23.52 -43.46 -20.94
C VAL A 790 -23.55 -43.58 -19.40
N PHE A 791 -24.10 -42.58 -18.70
CA PHE A 791 -24.12 -42.50 -17.24
C PHE A 791 -25.51 -42.46 -16.61
N GLY A 792 -26.60 -42.43 -17.41
CA GLY A 792 -27.96 -42.71 -16.95
C GLY A 792 -28.46 -41.84 -15.79
N LEU A 793 -28.42 -40.52 -15.96
CA LEU A 793 -28.88 -39.56 -14.97
C LEU A 793 -30.30 -39.08 -15.30
N GLU A 794 -31.24 -39.29 -14.39
CA GLU A 794 -32.65 -38.91 -14.59
C GLU A 794 -32.83 -37.39 -14.77
N GLN A 795 -33.61 -37.00 -15.79
CA GLN A 795 -33.98 -35.60 -16.01
C GLN A 795 -35.21 -35.22 -15.16
N VAL A 796 -35.02 -34.33 -14.19
CA VAL A 796 -36.14 -33.72 -13.46
C VAL A 796 -36.75 -32.62 -14.33
N THR A 797 -37.96 -32.88 -14.84
CA THR A 797 -38.72 -31.94 -15.66
C THR A 797 -39.37 -30.85 -14.79
N PRO A 798 -39.34 -29.55 -15.17
CA PRO A 798 -40.03 -28.51 -14.42
C PRO A 798 -41.56 -28.61 -14.58
N THR A 799 -42.29 -28.45 -13.47
CA THR A 799 -43.75 -28.39 -13.46
C THR A 799 -44.21 -27.11 -12.76
N SER A 800 -45.21 -26.43 -13.33
CA SER A 800 -45.72 -25.16 -12.84
C SER A 800 -47.16 -25.27 -12.32
N SER A 801 -47.48 -24.53 -11.25
CA SER A 801 -48.87 -24.26 -10.85
C SER A 801 -48.97 -23.06 -9.91
N THR A 802 -49.71 -22.03 -10.31
CA THR A 802 -50.22 -20.96 -9.44
C THR A 802 -51.55 -21.37 -8.80
N THR A 803 -51.80 -21.01 -7.54
CA THR A 803 -53.06 -20.36 -7.09
C THR A 803 -52.98 -19.86 -5.64
N THR A 804 -54.00 -19.11 -5.24
CA THR A 804 -54.09 -18.15 -4.13
C THR A 804 -54.70 -18.70 -2.83
N ASP A 805 -54.75 -17.80 -1.83
CA ASP A 805 -55.69 -17.74 -0.70
C ASP A 805 -55.42 -18.58 0.56
N GLY A 806 -55.71 -17.97 1.72
CA GLY A 806 -55.62 -18.60 3.05
C GLY A 806 -55.01 -17.71 4.14
N VAL A 807 -55.78 -16.76 4.68
CA VAL A 807 -55.44 -16.06 5.95
C VAL A 807 -56.20 -16.73 7.09
N GLU A 808 -55.50 -17.07 8.18
CA GLU A 808 -56.14 -17.13 9.48
C GLU A 808 -55.16 -16.69 10.58
N ILE A 809 -55.68 -16.04 11.62
CA ILE A 809 -54.94 -15.48 12.76
C ILE A 809 -55.62 -16.00 14.01
N GLU A 810 -54.87 -16.56 14.95
CA GLU A 810 -55.35 -16.68 16.33
C GLU A 810 -54.34 -16.10 17.33
N ASN A 811 -54.85 -15.27 18.23
CA ASN A 811 -54.06 -14.58 19.24
C ASN A 811 -54.07 -15.37 20.55
N THR A 812 -53.00 -15.28 21.32
CA THR A 812 -53.11 -15.43 22.79
C THR A 812 -52.22 -14.41 23.47
N THR A 813 -52.85 -13.41 24.08
CA THR A 813 -52.19 -12.33 24.81
C THR A 813 -52.14 -12.63 26.30
N THR A 814 -51.04 -12.27 26.98
CA THR A 814 -51.09 -11.58 28.27
C THR A 814 -49.71 -11.03 28.69
N ASN A 815 -49.69 -9.71 28.96
CA ASN A 815 -48.99 -9.03 30.06
C ASN A 815 -47.48 -9.27 30.33
N GLY A 816 -46.71 -8.17 30.30
CA GLY A 816 -46.16 -7.69 31.58
C GLY A 816 -44.71 -7.15 31.62
N SER A 817 -44.55 -5.85 31.39
CA SER A 817 -43.42 -5.00 31.81
C SER A 817 -42.03 -5.21 31.20
N THR A 818 -41.35 -4.08 30.95
CA THR A 818 -39.93 -3.99 30.60
C THR A 818 -39.04 -4.01 31.85
N LYS A 819 -37.89 -4.66 31.74
CA LYS A 819 -36.69 -4.37 32.54
C LYS A 819 -35.43 -4.72 31.76
N LEU A 820 -34.36 -3.96 31.98
CA LEU A 820 -33.01 -4.37 31.60
C LEU A 820 -32.51 -5.34 32.67
N ASP A 821 -31.94 -6.47 32.24
CA ASP A 821 -30.87 -7.21 32.93
C ASP A 821 -30.07 -7.94 31.83
N GLY A 822 -28.74 -7.85 31.86
CA GLY A 822 -27.87 -8.36 30.80
C GLY A 822 -27.49 -9.85 30.97
N PRO A 823 -27.32 -10.62 29.89
CA PRO A 823 -26.83 -12.01 29.99
C PRO A 823 -25.41 -12.05 30.57
N SER A 824 -25.25 -12.74 31.70
CA SER A 824 -23.96 -12.91 32.36
C SER A 824 -23.19 -14.11 31.80
N THR A 825 -21.87 -13.90 31.62
CA THR A 825 -20.80 -14.92 31.64
C THR A 825 -20.95 -16.16 30.73
N GLY A 826 -20.13 -16.23 29.67
CA GLY A 826 -20.04 -17.41 28.81
C GLY A 826 -18.85 -17.40 27.84
N PHE A 827 -17.63 -17.10 28.31
CA PHE A 827 -16.43 -17.19 27.45
C PHE A 827 -16.27 -18.62 26.89
N PRO A 828 -15.96 -18.80 25.59
CA PRO A 828 -15.53 -20.08 25.03
C PRO A 828 -14.18 -20.53 25.62
N THR A 829 -14.21 -21.29 26.72
CA THR A 829 -13.03 -21.76 27.45
C THR A 829 -12.36 -22.97 26.77
N LYS A 830 -11.81 -22.75 25.57
CA LYS A 830 -10.81 -23.61 24.89
C LYS A 830 -10.26 -22.88 23.64
N PRO A 831 -9.12 -22.16 23.72
CA PRO A 831 -8.49 -21.57 22.54
C PRO A 831 -7.72 -22.64 21.75
N THR A 832 -8.33 -23.22 20.70
CA THR A 832 -7.67 -24.19 19.82
C THR A 832 -6.46 -23.55 19.14
N LEU A 833 -5.31 -24.23 19.14
CA LEU A 833 -4.01 -23.67 18.72
C LEU A 833 -3.76 -23.59 17.22
N THR A 834 -4.80 -23.78 16.39
CA THR A 834 -4.67 -24.01 14.96
C THR A 834 -5.48 -23.02 14.12
N HIS A 835 -4.81 -22.34 13.18
CA HIS A 835 -5.43 -21.63 12.05
C HIS A 835 -6.09 -22.57 11.00
N ILE A 836 -6.29 -23.85 11.34
CA ILE A 836 -6.85 -24.85 10.43
C ILE A 836 -8.36 -24.90 10.64
N GLN A 837 -9.13 -24.63 9.59
CA GLN A 837 -10.58 -24.47 9.66
C GLN A 837 -11.29 -25.64 10.36
N SER A 838 -12.00 -25.32 11.44
CA SER A 838 -12.85 -26.26 12.16
C SER A 838 -13.98 -26.78 11.26
N ALA A 839 -14.47 -27.97 11.55
CA ALA A 839 -15.71 -28.47 10.98
C ALA A 839 -16.86 -27.53 11.38
N SER A 840 -17.69 -27.14 10.42
CA SER A 840 -18.81 -26.23 10.63
C SER A 840 -19.80 -26.85 11.63
N GLY A 841 -19.84 -26.32 12.85
CA GLY A 841 -20.64 -26.82 13.97
C GLY A 841 -19.91 -27.74 14.97
N ASN A 842 -18.59 -27.99 14.83
CA ASN A 842 -17.83 -28.75 15.84
C ASN A 842 -16.36 -28.26 15.93
N PRO A 843 -15.93 -27.67 17.07
CA PRO A 843 -14.57 -27.15 17.24
C PRO A 843 -13.50 -28.23 17.44
N ASP A 844 -13.87 -29.44 17.87
CA ASP A 844 -12.95 -30.56 18.11
C ASP A 844 -12.61 -31.33 16.81
N GLN A 845 -13.16 -30.92 15.66
CA GLN A 845 -12.92 -31.54 14.35
C GLN A 845 -12.42 -30.51 13.31
N VAL A 846 -11.57 -30.98 12.41
CA VAL A 846 -10.85 -30.19 11.38
C VAL A 846 -11.07 -30.84 10.02
N LYS A 847 -11.34 -30.05 8.96
CA LYS A 847 -11.61 -30.58 7.61
C LYS A 847 -10.32 -31.04 6.92
N THR A 848 -10.32 -32.22 6.27
CA THR A 848 -9.11 -32.78 5.61
C THR A 848 -8.98 -32.48 4.12
N GLY A 849 -10.04 -31.97 3.48
CA GLY A 849 -10.11 -31.87 2.02
C GLY A 849 -10.30 -33.21 1.28
N THR A 850 -10.63 -34.31 1.97
CA THR A 850 -10.92 -35.61 1.31
C THR A 850 -12.33 -36.11 1.61
N SER A 851 -13.06 -36.57 0.60
CA SER A 851 -14.36 -37.25 0.80
C SER A 851 -14.23 -38.63 1.47
N SER A 852 -13.01 -39.18 1.55
CA SER A 852 -12.76 -40.51 2.12
C SER A 852 -12.50 -40.51 3.62
N ILE A 853 -11.98 -39.43 4.19
CA ILE A 853 -11.72 -39.21 5.63
C ILE A 853 -12.05 -37.73 5.89
N PRO A 854 -13.34 -37.31 5.92
CA PRO A 854 -13.71 -35.89 5.84
C PRO A 854 -13.16 -35.03 6.97
N HIS A 855 -13.05 -35.60 8.18
CA HIS A 855 -12.65 -34.89 9.39
C HIS A 855 -11.45 -35.55 10.10
N PHE A 856 -10.70 -34.72 10.81
CA PHE A 856 -9.58 -35.09 11.67
C PHE A 856 -9.81 -34.46 13.05
N PRO A 857 -9.48 -35.12 14.17
CA PRO A 857 -9.66 -34.55 15.50
C PRO A 857 -8.61 -33.45 15.76
N ALA A 858 -9.03 -32.30 16.30
CA ALA A 858 -8.14 -31.21 16.69
C ALA A 858 -7.27 -31.58 17.91
N VAL A 859 -7.84 -32.36 18.84
CA VAL A 859 -7.18 -32.89 20.03
C VAL A 859 -7.30 -34.41 20.03
N ILE A 860 -6.23 -35.13 20.37
CA ILE A 860 -6.25 -36.57 20.65
C ILE A 860 -5.75 -36.86 22.06
N HIS A 861 -6.20 -37.98 22.62
CA HIS A 861 -5.75 -38.46 23.91
C HIS A 861 -4.92 -39.74 23.70
N LEU A 862 -3.68 -39.76 24.20
CA LEU A 862 -2.77 -40.92 24.09
C LEU A 862 -2.49 -41.53 25.48
N PRO A 863 -2.21 -42.84 25.60
CA PRO A 863 -2.03 -43.46 26.91
C PRO A 863 -0.76 -42.97 27.64
N LYS A 864 -0.90 -42.58 28.91
CA LYS A 864 0.22 -42.08 29.75
C LYS A 864 1.38 -43.08 29.91
N TRP A 865 1.13 -44.39 29.72
CA TRP A 865 2.18 -45.42 29.75
C TRP A 865 3.15 -45.36 28.55
N LEU A 866 2.91 -44.51 27.55
CA LEU A 866 3.91 -44.24 26.50
C LEU A 866 5.19 -43.58 27.05
N GLU A 867 5.17 -43.00 28.26
CA GLU A 867 6.38 -42.52 28.94
C GLU A 867 6.92 -43.46 30.04
N SER A 868 6.31 -44.62 30.29
CA SER A 868 6.88 -45.63 31.21
C SER A 868 7.93 -46.50 30.53
N GLU A 869 8.96 -46.93 31.28
CA GLU A 869 9.94 -47.91 30.81
C GLU A 869 9.36 -49.33 30.69
N GLU A 870 8.35 -49.64 31.51
CA GLU A 870 7.53 -50.85 31.41
C GLU A 870 6.37 -50.58 30.42
N THR A 871 6.39 -51.25 29.27
CA THR A 871 5.31 -51.19 28.27
C THR A 871 4.60 -52.54 28.13
N PRO A 872 3.37 -52.59 27.57
CA PRO A 872 2.73 -53.84 27.19
C PRO A 872 3.60 -54.65 26.22
N ALA A 873 3.41 -55.97 26.16
CA ALA A 873 4.14 -56.80 25.20
C ALA A 873 3.84 -56.37 23.75
N SER A 874 4.86 -56.46 22.87
CA SER A 874 4.72 -56.16 21.44
C SER A 874 3.58 -56.96 20.80
N ALA A 875 2.84 -56.31 19.90
CA ALA A 875 1.65 -56.85 19.22
C ALA A 875 0.48 -57.26 20.16
N THR A 876 0.35 -56.68 21.35
CA THR A 876 -0.80 -56.91 22.26
C THR A 876 -2.01 -56.05 21.89
N ASP A 877 -3.19 -56.66 21.88
CA ASP A 877 -4.48 -55.96 21.79
C ASP A 877 -4.85 -55.38 23.17
N LEU A 878 -5.15 -54.08 23.23
CA LEU A 878 -5.40 -53.30 24.45
C LEU A 878 -6.86 -53.44 24.90
N SER A 879 -7.12 -53.34 26.21
CA SER A 879 -8.48 -53.45 26.75
C SER A 879 -9.28 -52.16 26.54
N ALA A 880 -10.59 -52.27 26.36
CA ALA A 880 -11.48 -51.11 26.24
C ALA A 880 -11.52 -50.22 27.50
N GLU A 881 -11.03 -50.71 28.65
CA GLU A 881 -10.85 -49.94 29.89
C GLU A 881 -9.51 -49.19 29.93
N SER A 882 -8.54 -49.59 29.10
CA SER A 882 -7.27 -48.86 28.87
C SER A 882 -7.35 -47.83 27.74
N ASN A 883 -8.44 -47.84 26.96
CA ASN A 883 -8.80 -46.71 26.10
C ASN A 883 -9.26 -45.55 26.99
N GLY A 884 -8.54 -44.43 26.90
CA GLY A 884 -8.84 -43.25 27.71
C GLY A 884 -10.26 -42.75 27.48
N LYS A 885 -11.10 -42.82 28.53
CA LYS A 885 -12.26 -41.94 28.66
C LYS A 885 -11.79 -40.49 28.54
N GLU A 886 -12.66 -39.60 28.08
CA GLU A 886 -12.41 -38.16 28.09
C GLU A 886 -11.94 -37.73 29.49
N GLY A 887 -10.65 -37.37 29.61
CA GLY A 887 -10.01 -36.98 30.87
C GLY A 887 -8.86 -37.86 31.41
N ASP A 888 -8.59 -39.08 30.88
CA ASP A 888 -7.50 -39.93 31.44
C ASP A 888 -6.33 -40.26 30.48
N GLY A 889 -6.45 -39.98 29.18
CA GLY A 889 -5.25 -39.93 28.32
C GLY A 889 -4.47 -38.63 28.52
N GLU A 890 -3.22 -38.59 28.05
CA GLU A 890 -2.47 -37.35 27.89
C GLU A 890 -2.98 -36.58 26.67
N GLU A 891 -3.13 -35.27 26.78
CA GLU A 891 -3.76 -34.40 25.79
C GLU A 891 -2.75 -33.92 24.74
N TYR A 892 -3.00 -34.23 23.46
CA TYR A 892 -2.15 -33.86 22.33
C TYR A 892 -2.90 -32.97 21.34
N HIS A 893 -2.31 -31.83 20.99
CA HIS A 893 -2.89 -30.81 20.12
C HIS A 893 -2.33 -30.91 18.70
N LEU A 894 -3.18 -30.81 17.69
CA LEU A 894 -2.80 -30.81 16.27
C LEU A 894 -1.94 -29.58 15.96
N LEU A 895 -0.85 -29.77 15.22
CA LEU A 895 -0.05 -28.68 14.63
C LEU A 895 -0.32 -28.49 13.15
N GLY A 896 -0.65 -29.56 12.42
CA GLY A 896 -0.92 -29.48 10.98
C GLY A 896 -1.25 -30.83 10.37
N LEU A 897 -1.95 -30.82 9.23
CA LEU A 897 -2.34 -32.03 8.50
C LEU A 897 -2.18 -31.89 6.98
N GLY A 898 -2.10 -33.03 6.29
CA GLY A 898 -2.08 -33.07 4.83
C GLY A 898 -2.22 -34.49 4.28
N ILE A 899 -2.25 -34.58 2.95
CA ILE A 899 -2.53 -35.82 2.24
C ILE A 899 -1.23 -36.35 1.61
N ARG A 900 -0.95 -37.66 1.74
CA ARG A 900 0.04 -38.34 0.89
C ARG A 900 -0.58 -38.64 -0.46
N THR A 901 0.01 -38.14 -1.54
CA THR A 901 -0.30 -38.57 -2.92
C THR A 901 0.85 -39.38 -3.51
N VAL A 902 0.56 -40.15 -4.56
CA VAL A 902 1.56 -40.82 -5.41
C VAL A 902 1.20 -40.71 -6.88
N SER A 903 2.23 -40.69 -7.75
CA SER A 903 2.18 -40.46 -9.20
C SER A 903 1.70 -39.06 -9.63
N PHE A 904 1.89 -38.75 -10.92
CA PHE A 904 1.42 -37.52 -11.57
C PHE A 904 -0.12 -37.38 -11.61
N LEU A 905 -0.87 -38.42 -11.25
CA LEU A 905 -2.34 -38.43 -11.15
C LEU A 905 -2.85 -38.16 -9.72
N ASN A 906 -1.99 -37.73 -8.80
CA ASN A 906 -2.34 -37.33 -7.43
C ASN A 906 -3.15 -38.39 -6.63
N PHE A 907 -2.86 -39.68 -6.80
CA PHE A 907 -3.58 -40.73 -6.08
C PHE A 907 -3.36 -40.63 -4.56
N GLN A 908 -4.39 -40.23 -3.83
CA GLN A 908 -4.39 -40.12 -2.37
C GLN A 908 -4.18 -41.51 -1.71
N VAL A 909 -3.27 -41.59 -0.74
CA VAL A 909 -2.90 -42.83 -0.03
C VAL A 909 -3.38 -42.80 1.43
N TYR A 910 -3.07 -41.73 2.15
CA TYR A 910 -3.48 -41.50 3.53
C TYR A 910 -3.56 -39.99 3.82
N VAL A 911 -4.35 -39.62 4.83
CA VAL A 911 -4.23 -38.34 5.52
C VAL A 911 -3.26 -38.53 6.69
N VAL A 912 -2.40 -37.55 6.94
CA VAL A 912 -1.45 -37.53 8.07
C VAL A 912 -1.54 -36.18 8.78
N GLY A 913 -1.48 -36.17 10.11
CA GLY A 913 -1.31 -34.96 10.91
C GLY A 913 -0.31 -35.13 12.04
N LEU A 914 0.45 -34.08 12.34
CA LEU A 914 1.37 -34.02 13.48
C LEU A 914 0.66 -33.39 14.68
N TYR A 915 0.85 -33.97 15.85
CA TYR A 915 0.42 -33.45 17.14
C TYR A 915 1.62 -33.27 18.07
N VAL A 916 1.49 -32.39 19.07
CA VAL A 916 2.42 -32.21 20.20
C VAL A 916 1.67 -32.37 21.52
N ALA A 917 2.32 -32.92 22.55
CA ALA A 917 1.74 -32.99 23.89
C ALA A 917 1.53 -31.58 24.44
N LYS A 918 0.39 -31.34 25.09
CA LYS A 918 0.00 -30.02 25.61
C LYS A 918 1.06 -29.39 26.51
N ASP A 919 1.57 -30.16 27.47
CA ASP A 919 2.57 -29.67 28.44
C ASP A 919 3.93 -29.34 27.78
N ASP A 920 4.19 -29.85 26.57
CA ASP A 920 5.46 -29.67 25.85
C ASP A 920 5.39 -28.51 24.84
N LEU A 921 4.24 -27.84 24.68
CA LEU A 921 4.04 -26.72 23.76
C LEU A 921 5.00 -25.54 24.04
N ALA A 922 5.20 -25.19 25.31
CA ALA A 922 6.11 -24.11 25.71
C ALA A 922 7.60 -24.44 25.45
N GLU A 923 7.98 -25.72 25.55
CA GLU A 923 9.32 -26.21 25.19
C GLU A 923 9.51 -26.17 23.67
N LEU A 924 8.51 -26.58 22.90
CA LEU A 924 8.52 -26.50 21.43
C LEU A 924 8.71 -25.04 20.98
N GLN A 925 7.89 -24.15 21.54
CA GLN A 925 7.95 -22.71 21.34
C GLN A 925 9.34 -22.13 21.68
N SER A 926 9.91 -22.48 22.84
CA SER A 926 11.25 -22.00 23.25
C SER A 926 12.35 -22.45 22.28
N ARG A 927 12.33 -23.70 21.80
CA ARG A 927 13.31 -24.18 20.82
C ARG A 927 13.17 -23.51 19.46
N LEU A 928 11.95 -23.30 19.00
CA LEU A 928 11.66 -22.62 17.74
C LEU A 928 12.12 -21.16 17.76
N VAL A 929 11.88 -20.44 18.87
CA VAL A 929 12.40 -19.07 19.08
C VAL A 929 13.93 -19.07 19.01
N ARG A 930 14.62 -19.97 19.73
CA ARG A 930 16.08 -20.09 19.66
C ARG A 930 16.59 -20.40 18.24
N THR A 931 15.89 -21.27 17.50
CA THR A 931 16.26 -21.66 16.14
C THR A 931 16.03 -20.54 15.11
N ALA A 932 15.10 -19.61 15.36
CA ALA A 932 14.90 -18.42 14.55
C ALA A 932 16.00 -17.36 14.78
N VAL A 933 16.41 -17.17 16.05
CA VAL A 933 17.49 -16.24 16.44
C VAL A 933 18.88 -16.79 16.08
N HIS A 934 19.05 -18.12 16.12
CA HIS A 934 20.30 -18.83 15.84
C HIS A 934 20.06 -19.98 14.84
N PRO A 935 19.89 -19.68 13.54
CA PRO A 935 19.71 -20.69 12.49
C PRO A 935 21.01 -21.50 12.28
N PRO A 936 20.93 -22.81 11.97
CA PRO A 936 22.12 -23.64 11.71
C PRO A 936 22.99 -23.11 10.55
N GLY A 937 24.30 -23.03 10.80
CA GLY A 937 25.33 -22.54 9.88
C GLY A 937 26.74 -22.69 10.46
N GLU A 938 27.78 -22.47 9.64
CA GLU A 938 29.19 -22.75 10.02
C GLU A 938 29.57 -22.18 11.41
N GLY A 939 30.06 -23.07 12.29
CA GLY A 939 30.56 -22.72 13.63
C GLY A 939 29.60 -22.96 14.81
N THR A 940 28.40 -23.53 14.60
CA THR A 940 27.33 -23.58 15.63
C THR A 940 26.87 -24.99 16.06
N GLU A 941 27.78 -25.86 16.51
CA GLU A 941 27.42 -27.24 16.90
C GLU A 941 26.67 -27.40 18.25
N SER A 942 26.55 -26.35 19.08
CA SER A 942 26.03 -26.47 20.47
C SER A 942 24.98 -25.40 20.88
N VAL A 943 24.19 -24.88 19.93
CA VAL A 943 23.27 -23.74 20.14
C VAL A 943 22.27 -23.91 21.30
N ILE A 944 21.81 -25.13 21.59
CA ILE A 944 20.72 -25.37 22.55
C ILE A 944 21.18 -25.36 24.02
N ASP A 945 22.47 -25.60 24.29
CA ASP A 945 22.97 -25.88 25.66
C ASP A 945 23.66 -24.68 26.33
N ASN A 946 23.72 -23.53 25.66
CA ASN A 946 24.18 -22.27 26.25
C ASN A 946 23.04 -21.58 27.03
N GLU A 947 23.11 -21.59 28.36
CA GLU A 947 22.31 -20.70 29.22
C GLU A 947 22.84 -19.26 29.15
N VAL A 948 22.51 -18.55 28.07
CA VAL A 948 22.78 -17.10 27.92
C VAL A 948 21.57 -16.32 28.43
N GLY A 949 21.80 -15.45 29.41
CA GLY A 949 20.74 -14.72 30.11
C GLY A 949 20.27 -13.43 29.43
N ALA A 950 19.06 -13.01 29.81
CA ALA A 950 18.58 -11.62 29.74
C ALA A 950 18.46 -10.91 28.38
N THR A 951 18.53 -11.62 27.25
CA THR A 951 18.16 -11.09 25.90
C THR A 951 17.04 -11.92 25.23
N ALA A 952 16.21 -12.60 26.02
CA ALA A 952 15.19 -13.51 25.52
C ALA A 952 13.96 -12.76 24.98
N ALA A 953 13.82 -12.70 23.65
CA ALA A 953 12.52 -12.48 23.02
C ALA A 953 11.56 -13.60 23.44
N THR A 954 10.38 -13.24 23.96
CA THR A 954 9.40 -14.23 24.44
C THR A 954 8.46 -14.72 23.34
N SER A 955 8.33 -13.99 22.24
CA SER A 955 7.61 -14.35 21.01
C SER A 955 8.41 -13.86 19.80
N LEU A 956 8.17 -14.43 18.62
CA LEU A 956 8.80 -13.96 17.38
C LEU A 956 8.01 -12.83 16.75
N VAL A 957 8.66 -11.71 16.39
CA VAL A 957 8.00 -10.69 15.56
C VAL A 957 7.83 -11.19 14.12
N SER A 958 6.92 -10.59 13.35
CA SER A 958 6.50 -11.12 12.04
C SER A 958 7.64 -11.43 11.06
N MET A 959 8.76 -10.69 11.06
CA MET A 959 9.94 -11.04 10.26
C MET A 959 10.69 -12.28 10.77
N GLU A 960 10.86 -12.44 12.07
CA GLU A 960 11.57 -13.59 12.65
C GLU A 960 10.75 -14.86 12.46
N ARG A 961 9.43 -14.73 12.59
CA ARG A 961 8.45 -15.77 12.26
C ARG A 961 8.54 -16.17 10.79
N GLU A 962 8.59 -15.22 9.86
CA GLU A 962 8.69 -15.55 8.43
C GLU A 962 10.06 -16.13 8.06
N LYS A 963 11.17 -15.62 8.63
CA LYS A 963 12.50 -16.24 8.52
C LYS A 963 12.53 -17.68 9.05
N LEU A 964 11.81 -17.95 10.15
CA LEU A 964 11.63 -19.32 10.65
C LEU A 964 10.77 -20.16 9.70
N ARG A 965 9.72 -19.61 9.09
CA ARG A 965 8.92 -20.29 8.06
C ARG A 965 9.79 -20.71 6.89
N GLU A 966 10.57 -19.79 6.34
CA GLU A 966 11.52 -20.05 5.25
C GLU A 966 12.55 -21.11 5.65
N LEU A 967 13.17 -20.98 6.82
CA LEU A 967 14.16 -21.93 7.35
C LEU A 967 13.59 -23.35 7.47
N LEU A 968 12.39 -23.51 8.04
CA LEU A 968 11.75 -24.82 8.24
C LEU A 968 11.23 -25.43 6.92
N LEU A 969 10.96 -24.61 5.89
CA LEU A 969 10.56 -25.04 4.55
C LEU A 969 11.73 -25.23 3.57
N ASP A 970 12.93 -24.74 3.88
CA ASP A 970 14.12 -24.93 3.04
C ASP A 970 14.47 -26.42 2.83
N ALA A 971 15.11 -26.73 1.70
CA ALA A 971 15.39 -28.10 1.28
C ALA A 971 16.63 -28.73 1.94
N GLU A 972 17.50 -27.95 2.58
CA GLU A 972 18.76 -28.40 3.18
C GLU A 972 18.97 -27.82 4.59
N LYS A 973 18.86 -26.51 4.78
CA LYS A 973 18.88 -25.84 6.09
C LYS A 973 17.71 -26.28 6.97
N GLY A 974 16.54 -26.50 6.39
CA GLY A 974 15.38 -27.04 7.10
C GLY A 974 15.60 -28.47 7.62
N GLU A 975 16.46 -29.26 6.97
CA GLU A 975 16.85 -30.59 7.47
C GLU A 975 17.78 -30.49 8.68
N GLN A 976 18.65 -29.47 8.73
CA GLN A 976 19.48 -29.16 9.90
C GLN A 976 18.65 -28.59 11.05
N ALA A 977 17.76 -27.63 10.79
CA ALA A 977 16.91 -27.00 11.80
C ALA A 977 15.99 -28.02 12.49
N TRP A 978 15.30 -28.87 11.70
CA TRP A 978 14.46 -29.92 12.26
C TRP A 978 15.23 -31.02 13.00
N ASP A 979 16.46 -31.36 12.57
CA ASP A 979 17.31 -32.31 13.29
C ASP A 979 17.67 -31.77 14.68
N VAL A 980 18.16 -30.52 14.74
CA VAL A 980 18.52 -29.79 15.96
C VAL A 980 17.32 -29.66 16.93
N LEU A 981 16.12 -29.30 16.42
CA LEU A 981 14.89 -29.21 17.22
C LEU A 981 14.50 -30.55 17.88
N LEU A 982 14.68 -31.68 17.17
CA LEU A 982 14.23 -33.00 17.60
C LEU A 982 15.27 -33.75 18.46
N LYS A 983 16.57 -33.53 18.24
CA LYS A 983 17.67 -34.32 18.83
C LYS A 983 17.79 -34.23 20.36
N LYS A 984 17.20 -33.19 20.99
CA LYS A 984 17.17 -33.04 22.45
C LYS A 984 15.91 -33.64 23.08
N ASP A 985 16.07 -34.38 24.17
CA ASP A 985 14.96 -34.86 25.03
C ASP A 985 14.03 -33.73 25.45
N GLY A 986 12.74 -34.02 25.62
CA GLY A 986 11.76 -33.05 26.14
C GLY A 986 10.57 -32.72 25.25
N LEU A 987 10.50 -33.25 24.03
CA LEU A 987 9.39 -33.03 23.10
C LEU A 987 8.67 -34.33 22.71
N ARG A 988 7.48 -34.51 23.28
CA ARG A 988 6.53 -35.56 22.92
C ARG A 988 5.65 -35.11 21.75
N THR A 989 5.66 -35.88 20.67
CA THR A 989 4.89 -35.59 19.46
C THR A 989 4.33 -36.87 18.84
N ALA A 990 3.27 -36.77 18.04
CA ALA A 990 2.67 -37.93 17.42
C ALA A 990 2.22 -37.66 15.97
N PHE A 991 2.55 -38.58 15.05
CA PHE A 991 1.95 -38.62 13.72
C PHE A 991 0.73 -39.55 13.72
N ARG A 992 -0.45 -38.99 13.49
CA ARG A 992 -1.68 -39.73 13.23
C ARG A 992 -1.81 -39.95 11.72
N VAL A 993 -1.85 -41.20 11.28
CA VAL A 993 -1.93 -41.62 9.86
C VAL A 993 -3.22 -42.39 9.64
N VAL A 994 -4.02 -41.99 8.65
CA VAL A 994 -5.32 -42.61 8.34
C VAL A 994 -5.42 -42.92 6.84
N PRO A 995 -5.38 -44.19 6.41
CA PRO A 995 -5.44 -44.54 5.00
C PRO A 995 -6.79 -44.23 4.33
N THR A 996 -6.73 -43.63 3.14
CA THR A 996 -7.93 -43.39 2.30
C THR A 996 -8.38 -44.64 1.54
N ARG A 997 -7.55 -45.70 1.59
CA ARG A 997 -7.75 -47.03 0.98
C ARG A 997 -7.05 -48.10 1.84
N ASN A 998 -7.46 -49.36 1.71
CA ASN A 998 -6.76 -50.48 2.36
C ASN A 998 -5.27 -50.46 1.95
N THR A 999 -4.37 -50.38 2.92
CA THR A 999 -2.94 -50.16 2.70
C THR A 999 -2.13 -51.20 3.46
N ASP A 1000 -1.22 -51.87 2.76
CA ASP A 1000 -0.37 -52.94 3.32
C ASP A 1000 0.74 -52.38 4.22
N PHE A 1001 1.01 -53.05 5.34
CA PHE A 1001 1.99 -52.60 6.34
C PHE A 1001 3.42 -52.63 5.82
N LEU A 1002 3.75 -53.60 4.96
CA LEU A 1002 5.09 -53.72 4.36
C LEU A 1002 5.35 -52.52 3.44
N HIS A 1003 4.34 -52.07 2.68
CA HIS A 1003 4.46 -50.90 1.81
C HIS A 1003 4.69 -49.58 2.57
N LEU A 1004 4.01 -49.40 3.72
CA LEU A 1004 4.24 -48.25 4.60
C LEU A 1004 5.63 -48.30 5.25
N ARG A 1005 5.97 -49.43 5.87
CA ARG A 1005 7.29 -49.71 6.45
C ARG A 1005 8.40 -49.45 5.45
N ASP A 1006 8.32 -50.00 4.25
CA ASP A 1006 9.35 -49.86 3.22
C ASP A 1006 9.43 -48.41 2.70
N GLY A 1007 8.33 -47.65 2.75
CA GLY A 1007 8.32 -46.20 2.56
C GLY A 1007 9.23 -45.48 3.55
N TRP A 1008 8.98 -45.66 4.85
CA TRP A 1008 9.78 -45.06 5.92
C TRP A 1008 11.22 -45.56 5.92
N VAL A 1009 11.46 -46.88 5.81
CA VAL A 1009 12.80 -47.48 5.78
C VAL A 1009 13.65 -46.90 4.64
N ARG A 1010 13.09 -46.73 3.42
CA ARG A 1010 13.83 -46.08 2.32
C ARG A 1010 14.19 -44.63 2.64
N GLY A 1011 13.28 -43.87 3.25
CA GLY A 1011 13.54 -42.50 3.70
C GLY A 1011 14.64 -42.42 4.76
N VAL A 1012 14.52 -43.22 5.83
CA VAL A 1012 15.48 -43.31 6.94
C VAL A 1012 16.86 -43.73 6.43
N THR A 1013 16.97 -44.82 5.65
CA THR A 1013 18.25 -45.27 5.10
C THR A 1013 18.86 -44.24 4.14
N GLY A 1014 18.05 -43.58 3.30
CA GLY A 1014 18.50 -42.53 2.40
C GLY A 1014 18.94 -41.22 3.09
N ARG A 1015 18.53 -41.01 4.35
CA ARG A 1015 19.00 -39.91 5.21
C ARG A 1015 20.27 -40.28 5.96
N ALA A 1016 20.32 -41.45 6.61
CA ALA A 1016 21.52 -41.95 7.28
C ALA A 1016 22.73 -41.96 6.34
N GLN A 1017 22.56 -42.40 5.08
CA GLN A 1017 23.60 -42.36 4.04
C GLN A 1017 24.06 -40.94 3.61
N ARG A 1018 23.36 -39.87 3.98
CA ARG A 1018 23.82 -38.47 3.82
C ARG A 1018 24.59 -38.00 5.05
N TYR A 1019 24.05 -38.20 6.25
CA TYR A 1019 24.73 -37.83 7.51
C TYR A 1019 26.09 -38.54 7.68
N ASN A 1020 26.27 -39.71 7.07
CA ASN A 1020 27.54 -40.43 7.06
C ASN A 1020 28.57 -39.91 6.02
N LYS A 1021 28.24 -38.90 5.20
CA LYS A 1021 29.11 -38.35 4.14
C LYS A 1021 29.70 -36.99 4.51
N VAL A 1022 30.29 -36.90 5.70
CA VAL A 1022 31.05 -35.72 6.14
C VAL A 1022 32.52 -35.88 5.75
N GLU A 1023 33.13 -34.82 5.21
CA GLU A 1023 34.57 -34.83 4.89
C GLU A 1023 35.38 -34.82 6.19
N GLY A 1024 36.17 -35.87 6.42
CA GLY A 1024 36.99 -36.03 7.64
C GLY A 1024 37.31 -37.47 8.02
N GLY A 1025 36.52 -38.45 7.56
CA GLY A 1025 36.83 -39.88 7.73
C GLY A 1025 36.56 -40.47 9.13
N GLY A 1026 35.87 -39.74 10.01
CA GLY A 1026 35.25 -40.30 11.21
C GLY A 1026 34.03 -41.17 10.87
N LYS A 1027 33.60 -42.03 11.81
CA LYS A 1027 32.33 -42.76 11.69
C LYS A 1027 31.14 -41.80 11.82
N GLY A 1028 30.15 -41.93 10.95
CA GLY A 1028 28.90 -41.16 11.06
C GLY A 1028 28.05 -41.55 12.27
N GLU A 1029 27.16 -40.64 12.71
CA GLU A 1029 26.22 -40.85 13.84
C GLU A 1029 25.30 -42.08 13.67
N PHE A 1030 25.13 -42.53 12.43
CA PHE A 1030 24.32 -43.67 12.03
C PHE A 1030 25.18 -44.89 11.59
N GLU A 1031 26.49 -44.89 11.87
CA GLU A 1031 27.44 -45.98 11.56
C GLU A 1031 27.79 -46.84 12.79
N GLY A 1032 26.74 -47.27 13.50
CA GLY A 1032 26.82 -48.17 14.64
C GLY A 1032 26.02 -49.45 14.44
N GLU A 1033 26.48 -50.54 15.06
CA GLU A 1033 25.73 -51.81 15.08
C GLU A 1033 24.37 -51.64 15.78
N GLU A 1034 24.34 -50.84 16.86
CA GLU A 1034 23.13 -50.45 17.61
C GLU A 1034 22.04 -49.85 16.70
N PHE A 1035 22.39 -48.88 15.85
CA PHE A 1035 21.44 -48.30 14.91
C PHE A 1035 20.98 -49.33 13.85
N GLY A 1036 21.86 -50.26 13.47
CA GLY A 1036 21.51 -51.41 12.64
C GLY A 1036 20.48 -52.35 13.31
N GLN A 1037 20.65 -52.60 14.62
CA GLN A 1037 19.74 -53.40 15.45
C GLN A 1037 18.38 -52.68 15.64
N ALA A 1038 18.38 -51.39 15.97
CA ALA A 1038 17.16 -50.57 16.08
C ALA A 1038 16.41 -50.44 14.74
N MET A 1039 17.13 -50.36 13.62
CA MET A 1039 16.54 -50.47 12.27
C MET A 1039 16.08 -51.89 11.91
N GLY A 1040 16.43 -52.89 12.71
CA GLY A 1040 15.82 -54.23 12.72
C GLY A 1040 14.51 -54.24 13.52
N GLU A 1041 14.52 -53.73 14.76
CA GLU A 1041 13.33 -53.56 15.61
C GLU A 1041 12.21 -52.81 14.88
N PHE A 1042 12.53 -51.66 14.29
CA PHE A 1042 11.58 -50.86 13.51
C PHE A 1042 10.92 -51.63 12.36
N LYS A 1043 11.68 -52.51 11.68
CA LYS A 1043 11.13 -53.37 10.62
C LYS A 1043 10.26 -54.49 11.18
N GLY A 1044 10.57 -54.96 12.38
CA GLY A 1044 9.83 -55.99 13.12
C GLY A 1044 8.45 -55.53 13.59
N LEU A 1045 8.31 -54.27 14.05
CA LEU A 1045 7.02 -53.71 14.49
C LEU A 1045 5.90 -53.85 13.43
N PHE A 1046 6.27 -53.80 12.15
CA PHE A 1046 5.35 -53.92 11.02
C PHE A 1046 5.41 -55.29 10.31
N GLY A 1047 5.97 -56.34 10.96
CA GLY A 1047 6.22 -57.63 10.32
C GLY A 1047 6.14 -58.83 11.28
N GLY A 1048 4.93 -59.35 11.51
CA GLY A 1048 4.74 -60.63 12.22
C GLY A 1048 3.31 -60.99 12.62
N GLY A 1049 2.41 -60.01 12.77
CA GLY A 1049 1.04 -60.22 13.24
C GLY A 1049 0.05 -60.77 12.18
N GLN A 1050 -1.14 -61.20 12.64
CA GLN A 1050 -2.19 -61.74 11.75
C GLN A 1050 -2.83 -60.70 10.81
N ARG A 1051 -2.65 -59.39 11.06
CA ARG A 1051 -3.09 -58.31 10.15
C ARG A 1051 -1.90 -57.81 9.31
N LYS A 1052 -1.96 -58.02 7.99
CA LYS A 1052 -0.93 -57.57 7.03
C LYS A 1052 -1.18 -56.16 6.50
N SER A 1053 -2.34 -55.56 6.78
CA SER A 1053 -2.75 -54.26 6.27
C SER A 1053 -3.51 -53.43 7.31
N VAL A 1054 -3.42 -52.10 7.17
CA VAL A 1054 -4.34 -51.13 7.76
C VAL A 1054 -5.50 -50.94 6.78
N PRO A 1055 -6.76 -51.25 7.14
CA PRO A 1055 -7.92 -50.96 6.31
C PRO A 1055 -8.13 -49.46 6.11
N LYS A 1056 -8.94 -49.08 5.11
CA LYS A 1056 -9.41 -47.70 4.95
C LYS A 1056 -10.02 -47.20 6.26
N GLY A 1057 -9.61 -46.01 6.70
CA GLY A 1057 -10.15 -45.36 7.90
C GLY A 1057 -9.61 -45.82 9.25
N GLN A 1058 -8.90 -46.96 9.34
CA GLN A 1058 -8.25 -47.34 10.59
C GLN A 1058 -7.05 -46.42 10.87
N VAL A 1059 -6.90 -45.99 12.13
CA VAL A 1059 -5.85 -45.05 12.54
C VAL A 1059 -4.58 -45.80 12.93
N LEU A 1060 -3.45 -45.35 12.40
CA LEU A 1060 -2.11 -45.72 12.84
C LEU A 1060 -1.48 -44.49 13.52
N VAL A 1061 -1.04 -44.64 14.76
CA VAL A 1061 -0.33 -43.61 15.52
C VAL A 1061 1.14 -44.00 15.65
N LEU A 1062 2.01 -43.09 15.23
CA LEU A 1062 3.44 -43.12 15.54
C LEU A 1062 3.66 -42.07 16.63
N ALA A 1063 3.99 -42.49 17.85
CA ALA A 1063 4.25 -41.58 18.97
C ALA A 1063 5.76 -41.51 19.24
N ARG A 1064 6.34 -40.31 19.21
CA ARG A 1064 7.69 -40.04 19.71
C ARG A 1064 7.57 -39.52 21.13
N GLY A 1065 8.05 -40.31 22.10
CA GLY A 1065 8.02 -39.96 23.51
C GLY A 1065 9.15 -39.03 23.94
N LYS A 1066 9.24 -38.74 25.24
CA LYS A 1066 10.06 -37.64 25.77
C LYS A 1066 11.58 -37.83 25.61
N LYS A 1067 12.06 -39.08 25.58
CA LYS A 1067 13.46 -39.45 25.26
C LYS A 1067 13.66 -39.76 23.77
N GLY A 1068 12.69 -39.38 22.94
CA GLY A 1068 12.67 -39.69 21.52
C GLY A 1068 12.38 -41.15 21.16
N GLN A 1069 12.01 -42.01 22.11
CA GLN A 1069 11.57 -43.38 21.85
C GLN A 1069 10.37 -43.41 20.88
N LEU A 1070 10.32 -44.36 19.95
CA LEU A 1070 9.22 -44.49 18.98
C LEU A 1070 8.29 -45.64 19.38
N ASP A 1071 7.06 -45.30 19.72
CA ASP A 1071 5.96 -46.25 19.95
C ASP A 1071 4.98 -46.26 18.78
N VAL A 1072 4.43 -47.43 18.48
CA VAL A 1072 3.49 -47.62 17.37
C VAL A 1072 2.20 -48.26 17.87
N LEU A 1073 1.07 -47.58 17.64
CA LEU A 1073 -0.28 -48.03 18.01
C LEU A 1073 -1.19 -48.06 16.78
N VAL A 1074 -2.05 -49.07 16.69
CA VAL A 1074 -3.13 -49.16 15.69
C VAL A 1074 -4.44 -49.06 16.44
N GLN A 1075 -5.19 -47.99 16.24
CA GLN A 1075 -6.44 -47.80 16.98
C GLN A 1075 -7.56 -48.69 16.45
N GLY A 1076 -8.54 -48.98 17.31
CA GLY A 1076 -9.73 -49.74 16.97
C GLY A 1076 -10.62 -49.08 15.92
N GLY A 1077 -11.72 -49.75 15.59
CA GLY A 1077 -12.73 -49.22 14.68
C GLY A 1077 -14.00 -50.07 14.68
N GLY A 1078 -15.14 -49.43 14.45
CA GLY A 1078 -16.48 -50.00 14.61
C GLY A 1078 -17.12 -49.62 15.94
N GLU A 1079 -18.45 -49.68 15.99
CA GLU A 1079 -19.25 -49.47 17.21
C GLU A 1079 -19.95 -50.78 17.60
N GLY A 1080 -20.27 -50.92 18.89
CA GLY A 1080 -20.96 -52.11 19.40
C GLY A 1080 -20.09 -53.37 19.42
N LYS A 1081 -20.68 -54.53 19.12
CA LYS A 1081 -20.06 -55.85 19.36
C LYS A 1081 -18.94 -56.23 18.38
N ASP A 1082 -18.88 -55.57 17.23
CA ASP A 1082 -17.88 -55.81 16.19
C ASP A 1082 -16.72 -54.81 16.25
N ALA A 1083 -16.69 -53.93 17.26
CA ALA A 1083 -15.62 -52.98 17.50
C ALA A 1083 -14.29 -53.70 17.74
N LEU A 1084 -13.29 -53.38 16.93
CA LEU A 1084 -11.94 -53.93 17.09
C LEU A 1084 -11.20 -53.21 18.22
N PRO A 1085 -10.42 -53.90 19.07
CA PRO A 1085 -9.59 -53.24 20.08
C PRO A 1085 -8.46 -52.44 19.43
N ASP A 1086 -8.00 -51.39 20.13
CA ASP A 1086 -6.71 -50.75 19.89
C ASP A 1086 -5.59 -51.79 20.10
N ARG A 1087 -4.47 -51.65 19.39
CA ARG A 1087 -3.35 -52.61 19.43
C ARG A 1087 -2.02 -51.89 19.50
N TYR A 1088 -1.20 -52.25 20.49
CA TYR A 1088 0.17 -51.81 20.57
C TYR A 1088 1.06 -52.72 19.71
N LEU A 1089 1.78 -52.17 18.73
CA LEU A 1089 2.72 -52.94 17.91
C LEU A 1089 4.08 -53.07 18.59
N GLY A 1090 4.53 -52.04 19.31
CA GLY A 1090 5.77 -52.08 20.11
C GLY A 1090 6.54 -50.76 20.09
N ARG A 1091 7.75 -50.80 20.66
CA ARG A 1091 8.69 -49.68 20.80
C ARG A 1091 9.99 -49.92 20.02
N VAL A 1092 10.61 -48.85 19.54
CA VAL A 1092 12.05 -48.77 19.23
C VAL A 1092 12.65 -47.74 20.20
N LYS A 1093 13.69 -48.10 20.96
CA LYS A 1093 14.27 -47.20 21.98
C LYS A 1093 15.24 -46.15 21.41
N ASP A 1094 15.85 -46.41 20.25
CA ASP A 1094 16.83 -45.50 19.62
C ASP A 1094 16.13 -44.29 18.95
N GLU A 1095 16.35 -43.09 19.49
CA GLU A 1095 15.72 -41.88 18.97
C GLU A 1095 16.15 -41.53 17.53
N ARG A 1096 17.32 -42.00 17.09
CA ARG A 1096 17.80 -41.79 15.71
C ARG A 1096 16.80 -42.32 14.67
N VAL A 1097 16.07 -43.39 15.03
CA VAL A 1097 15.00 -43.94 14.19
C VAL A 1097 13.79 -43.01 14.16
N SER A 1098 13.36 -42.46 15.31
CA SER A 1098 12.20 -41.55 15.37
C SER A 1098 12.49 -40.21 14.69
N ARG A 1099 13.66 -39.60 14.96
CA ARG A 1099 14.14 -38.36 14.33
C ARG A 1099 14.18 -38.49 12.81
N LEU A 1100 14.75 -39.56 12.26
CA LEU A 1100 14.77 -39.79 10.81
C LEU A 1100 13.37 -40.12 10.23
N VAL A 1101 12.45 -40.73 10.99
CA VAL A 1101 11.05 -40.91 10.58
C VAL A 1101 10.30 -39.57 10.54
N TRP A 1102 10.53 -38.67 11.51
CA TRP A 1102 9.93 -37.33 11.54
C TRP A 1102 10.44 -36.45 10.40
N LEU A 1103 11.76 -36.44 10.16
CA LEU A 1103 12.37 -35.74 9.03
C LEU A 1103 11.82 -36.21 7.67
N ASN A 1104 11.35 -37.45 7.54
CA ASN A 1104 10.66 -37.90 6.32
C ASN A 1104 9.34 -37.16 6.02
N TYR A 1105 8.75 -36.43 6.97
CA TYR A 1105 7.57 -35.57 6.76
C TYR A 1105 7.91 -34.08 6.83
N LEU A 1106 8.86 -33.69 7.67
CA LEU A 1106 9.06 -32.29 8.06
C LEU A 1106 10.13 -31.55 7.26
N ALA A 1107 11.11 -32.25 6.68
CA ALA A 1107 12.28 -31.60 6.10
C ALA A 1107 12.91 -32.29 4.88
N GLY A 1108 13.72 -31.55 4.15
CA GLY A 1108 14.50 -32.06 3.03
C GLY A 1108 13.76 -32.05 1.70
N LYS A 1109 14.51 -32.07 0.60
CA LYS A 1109 14.04 -31.93 -0.80
C LYS A 1109 12.90 -32.87 -1.26
N ASN A 1110 12.65 -33.98 -0.57
CA ASN A 1110 11.61 -34.96 -0.91
C ASN A 1110 10.88 -35.47 0.35
N VAL A 1111 9.90 -34.69 0.85
CA VAL A 1111 9.06 -35.09 1.99
C VAL A 1111 7.93 -36.06 1.63
N SER A 1112 7.38 -36.70 2.66
CA SER A 1112 6.26 -37.64 2.57
C SER A 1112 4.92 -36.92 2.35
N SER A 1113 4.72 -35.69 2.79
CA SER A 1113 3.62 -34.86 2.27
C SER A 1113 4.00 -33.39 2.37
N GLU A 1114 4.15 -32.74 1.22
CA GLU A 1114 4.44 -31.31 1.14
C GLU A 1114 3.28 -30.47 1.70
N GLY A 1115 2.04 -30.93 1.53
CA GLY A 1115 0.87 -30.31 2.16
C GLY A 1115 0.90 -30.42 3.68
N ALA A 1116 1.26 -31.58 4.24
CA ALA A 1116 1.41 -31.74 5.68
C ALA A 1116 2.60 -30.93 6.22
N ARG A 1117 3.72 -30.89 5.48
CA ARG A 1117 4.90 -30.06 5.82
C ARG A 1117 4.52 -28.60 5.98
N ARG A 1118 3.82 -28.03 4.98
CA ARG A 1118 3.36 -26.64 4.99
C ARG A 1118 2.39 -26.39 6.13
N SER A 1119 1.30 -27.18 6.23
CA SER A 1119 0.31 -27.02 7.29
C SER A 1119 0.89 -27.14 8.71
N VAL A 1120 1.91 -27.99 8.92
CA VAL A 1120 2.62 -28.08 10.21
C VAL A 1120 3.47 -26.84 10.49
N VAL A 1121 4.20 -26.33 9.50
CA VAL A 1121 4.90 -25.05 9.65
C VAL A 1121 3.91 -23.90 9.91
N ASP A 1122 2.78 -23.87 9.19
CA ASP A 1122 1.73 -22.84 9.37
C ASP A 1122 1.14 -22.84 10.78
N GLY A 1123 0.81 -24.01 11.36
CA GLY A 1123 0.35 -24.07 12.76
C GLY A 1123 1.45 -23.72 13.76
N ILE A 1124 2.70 -24.07 13.47
CA ILE A 1124 3.86 -23.66 14.26
C ILE A 1124 4.06 -22.13 14.25
N MET A 1125 3.71 -21.44 13.15
CA MET A 1125 3.70 -19.97 13.12
C MET A 1125 2.72 -19.35 14.13
N GLY A 1126 1.61 -20.04 14.44
CA GLY A 1126 0.66 -19.64 15.50
C GLY A 1126 1.15 -19.96 16.93
N VAL A 1127 2.03 -20.96 17.09
CA VAL A 1127 2.67 -21.27 18.38
C VAL A 1127 3.71 -20.21 18.76
N VAL A 1128 4.52 -19.72 17.79
CA VAL A 1128 5.60 -18.74 18.04
C VAL A 1128 5.16 -17.28 18.03
N GLU A 1129 3.93 -17.00 17.59
CA GLU A 1129 3.33 -15.65 17.66
C GLU A 1129 2.98 -15.23 19.10
N ARG A 1130 2.68 -16.20 19.96
CA ARG A 1130 2.37 -15.96 21.37
C ARG A 1130 3.67 -15.91 22.22
N PRO A 1131 3.67 -15.22 23.38
CA PRO A 1131 4.77 -15.31 24.35
C PRO A 1131 4.94 -16.72 24.95
N VAL A 1132 6.19 -17.14 25.23
CA VAL A 1132 6.51 -18.42 25.88
C VAL A 1132 5.77 -18.56 27.21
N GLY A 1133 4.99 -19.64 27.33
CA GLY A 1133 4.16 -19.92 28.51
C GLY A 1133 2.76 -19.27 28.51
N THR A 1134 2.30 -18.72 27.38
CA THR A 1134 0.92 -18.19 27.20
C THR A 1134 0.07 -19.04 26.23
N VAL A 1135 0.48 -20.29 26.04
CA VAL A 1135 -0.03 -21.26 25.05
C VAL A 1135 -0.92 -22.30 25.72
#